data_AF-A0A9E7J9P7-F1
#
_entry.id   AF-A0A9E7J9P7-F1
#
_cell.length_a   1.000
_cell.length_b   1.000
_cell.length_c   1.000
_cell.angle_alpha   90.00
_cell.angle_beta   90.00
_cell.angle_gamma   90.00
#
_symmetry.space_group_name_H-M   'P 1'
#
loop_
_entity.id
_entity.type
_entity.pdbx_description
1 polymer ?
#
loop_
_entity_poly.entity_id
_entity_poly.type
_entity_poly.pdbx_seq_one_letter_code
_entity_poly.pdbx_strand_id
1 'polypeptide(L)'
;MELGWATLSRANFTIAPSLLTTPHPLFPLERNSKKYRVFCLSSGHSESKANEMVVSVTGATGFIGRRLVQKLLSADNFPKLVIAEEREWEQSINGSNAVVNLAGMPISTRWSPEIKKEIKRSRINATSKVVDIINNAKLDLRPSVLVSATAIGYYGSSETLVFDENSPSGNNYLSEVCREWEAKALEVDNGVRLALIRIGVVLGKDGGALGIINGTAPNPVRLSEMCERLGQVVGRPSWLPVPEFALKAVLGEGASVFQQTIRRSTFPPSSMDLRLLTSRSPPATDSLARPHFPHHCLALPSPLALPATPRIRIRSHARLLLPRPASARSDPAPAEHADDTPVGAGGIDESDGSEVSVLLSDGAGSESPSIWKQMKEIAVFAGPASGLWICGPLMSLIDTMVIGQGSSLELAALGPGTVFCDYLCYVFMFLSIATSNMVATSLAKKDKRLVQHQISMLLFVAFACGLGMFLFTRLLGTQILSAFVGSENLHLIPAANSYIQIRSFAWPAVLVGMVAQSASLGMKDSWGPLKVLAVASAVNGFGDIFLCCVCGYGIAGAAWATMLSQVVAAFMMMETLNKSGFSAFSVSIPSTRDFFQILGIAAPVAFYSLLTYSATSMGTITIAAHQVMINVFCMCTVFGEPLSQTAQSFMPELMHGVNRSLEKARMLLKSLVVIGAIGGLTIGAVGTCIPWLFPYLFTTDNVVIGEMHKVLLPYFIALMVTPSTHSLEGTLLAGRDLRFLSLSMSACFCVAGLLLSLVCSKGFGLPGCWWALVGFQWARFSLALQRLLSHRGMLFSEEYYQHQLVKLKT
;
A
#
# COMPACT_ATOMS: atom_id res chain seq x y z
N MET A 1 -27.50 47.08 -33.71
CA MET A 1 -27.63 45.99 -32.71
C MET A 1 -27.77 44.68 -33.50
N GLU A 2 -26.75 44.21 -34.22
CA GLU A 2 -25.39 43.74 -33.83
C GLU A 2 -25.41 42.34 -33.18
N LEU A 3 -24.68 41.31 -33.62
CA LEU A 3 -23.79 40.95 -34.76
C LEU A 3 -23.39 39.49 -34.43
N GLY A 4 -23.18 38.48 -35.28
CA GLY A 4 -23.14 38.30 -36.73
C GLY A 4 -22.43 36.96 -36.97
N TRP A 5 -23.03 36.06 -37.75
CA TRP A 5 -22.38 34.90 -38.36
C TRP A 5 -21.73 35.30 -39.70
N ALA A 6 -20.69 34.57 -40.08
CA ALA A 6 -20.21 34.25 -41.44
C ALA A 6 -19.39 35.27 -42.26
N THR A 7 -18.27 34.76 -42.80
CA THR A 7 -17.92 34.68 -44.24
C THR A 7 -16.74 33.69 -44.40
N LEU A 8 -16.81 32.54 -45.10
CA LEU A 8 -16.82 32.30 -46.57
C LEU A 8 -15.63 32.99 -47.28
N SER A 9 -14.81 32.40 -48.16
CA SER A 9 -14.90 31.18 -48.98
C SER A 9 -13.53 30.82 -49.62
N ARG A 10 -13.38 29.59 -50.17
CA ARG A 10 -12.63 29.14 -51.39
C ARG A 10 -11.17 29.62 -51.62
N ALA A 11 -10.24 28.88 -52.22
CA ALA A 11 -10.03 27.49 -52.59
C ALA A 11 -8.60 27.42 -53.16
N ASN A 12 -7.90 26.32 -52.89
CA ASN A 12 -7.00 25.59 -53.79
C ASN A 12 -5.61 26.11 -54.25
N PHE A 13 -4.64 25.21 -53.97
CA PHE A 13 -3.46 24.76 -54.75
C PHE A 13 -2.05 25.35 -54.51
N THR A 14 -1.23 24.49 -53.87
CA THR A 14 0.16 24.06 -54.20
C THR A 14 1.42 24.85 -53.84
N ILE A 15 2.30 24.09 -53.18
CA ILE A 15 3.76 23.96 -53.27
C ILE A 15 4.67 24.78 -52.32
N ALA A 16 5.48 23.96 -51.64
CA ALA A 16 6.82 24.15 -51.08
C ALA A 16 6.99 24.66 -49.64
N PRO A 17 7.82 23.96 -48.83
CA PRO A 17 8.02 24.23 -47.42
C PRO A 17 9.23 25.13 -47.18
N SER A 18 9.15 26.10 -46.27
CA SER A 18 10.23 26.45 -45.32
C SER A 18 9.89 27.66 -44.45
N LEU A 19 10.38 27.55 -43.21
CA LEU A 19 10.73 28.57 -42.21
C LEU A 19 9.75 28.97 -41.09
N LEU A 20 10.30 28.74 -39.87
CA LEU A 20 10.06 29.34 -38.55
C LEU A 20 9.04 28.62 -37.65
N THR A 21 9.46 27.52 -37.00
CA THR A 21 10.20 27.40 -35.72
C THR A 21 9.29 27.30 -34.50
N THR A 22 9.01 26.06 -34.11
CA THR A 22 8.53 25.64 -32.78
C THR A 22 9.68 24.95 -32.03
N PRO A 23 9.85 25.16 -30.72
CA PRO A 23 10.86 24.45 -29.94
C PRO A 23 10.29 23.13 -29.44
N HIS A 24 10.83 22.01 -29.94
CA HIS A 24 10.64 20.70 -29.32
C HIS A 24 11.93 19.87 -29.47
N PRO A 25 12.09 18.83 -28.64
CA PRO A 25 13.30 18.41 -27.95
C PRO A 25 14.03 17.30 -28.74
N LEU A 26 15.09 16.69 -28.19
CA LEU A 26 15.46 15.26 -28.38
C LEU A 26 16.86 14.96 -27.74
N PHE A 27 16.85 14.06 -26.75
CA PHE A 27 17.89 13.07 -26.34
C PHE A 27 19.31 13.53 -25.93
N PRO A 28 20.16 12.61 -25.41
CA PRO A 28 20.06 11.92 -24.14
C PRO A 28 21.30 12.23 -23.26
N LEU A 29 21.18 12.08 -21.94
CA LEU A 29 22.32 12.19 -21.02
C LEU A 29 23.26 11.00 -21.19
N GLU A 30 24.20 11.12 -22.13
CA GLU A 30 25.42 10.33 -22.13
C GLU A 30 26.21 10.58 -20.85
N ARG A 31 26.55 9.48 -20.19
CA ARG A 31 27.50 9.40 -19.09
C ARG A 31 28.92 9.66 -19.65
N ASN A 32 29.23 10.91 -19.95
CA ASN A 32 30.55 11.31 -20.41
C ASN A 32 31.29 12.08 -19.30
N SER A 33 32.35 11.44 -18.82
CA SER A 33 33.32 11.93 -17.86
C SER A 33 34.06 13.16 -18.38
N LYS A 34 33.48 14.35 -18.23
CA LYS A 34 34.22 15.60 -18.45
C LYS A 34 35.09 15.90 -17.24
N LYS A 35 36.30 15.33 -17.24
CA LYS A 35 37.47 15.95 -16.60
C LYS A 35 37.59 17.37 -17.13
N TYR A 36 37.46 18.37 -16.25
CA TYR A 36 37.80 19.74 -16.59
C TYR A 36 39.33 19.81 -16.80
N ARG A 37 39.77 19.98 -18.04
CA ARG A 37 41.17 20.27 -18.37
C ARG A 37 41.42 21.76 -18.13
N VAL A 38 42.36 22.05 -17.24
CA VAL A 38 42.92 23.37 -16.99
C VAL A 38 43.75 23.80 -18.20
N PHE A 39 43.50 25.01 -18.72
CA PHE A 39 44.34 25.64 -19.73
C PHE A 39 45.61 26.19 -19.06
N CYS A 40 46.77 25.74 -19.55
CA CYS A 40 48.06 26.38 -19.33
C CYS A 40 48.20 27.51 -20.36
N LEU A 41 48.33 28.77 -19.92
CA LEU A 41 48.61 29.89 -20.80
C LEU A 41 50.08 30.29 -20.68
N SER A 42 50.78 30.15 -21.81
CA SER A 42 52.13 30.62 -22.06
C SER A 42 52.16 32.14 -22.30
N SER A 43 53.31 32.72 -21.97
CA SER A 43 53.71 34.12 -21.92
C SER A 43 53.43 34.94 -23.19
N GLY A 44 53.08 36.22 -23.02
CA GLY A 44 53.12 37.21 -24.11
C GLY A 44 52.46 38.55 -23.80
N HIS A 45 53.29 39.54 -23.47
CA HIS A 45 53.09 40.99 -23.53
C HIS A 45 52.20 41.71 -22.51
N SER A 46 52.78 42.82 -22.06
CA SER A 46 52.41 43.72 -20.97
C SER A 46 51.37 44.75 -21.43
N GLU A 47 50.18 44.67 -20.86
CA GLU A 47 49.29 45.81 -20.66
C GLU A 47 48.83 45.81 -19.19
N SER A 48 48.77 47.01 -18.61
CA SER A 48 48.46 47.30 -17.21
C SER A 48 47.23 46.52 -16.70
N LYS A 49 47.48 45.40 -16.00
CA LYS A 49 46.42 44.59 -15.38
C LYS A 49 45.87 45.32 -14.17
N ALA A 50 44.59 45.70 -14.24
CA ALA A 50 43.78 45.86 -13.05
C ALA A 50 43.92 44.62 -12.16
N ASN A 51 44.06 44.80 -10.84
CA ASN A 51 44.26 43.76 -9.83
C ASN A 51 43.24 42.60 -9.96
N GLU A 52 43.55 41.57 -10.74
CA GLU A 52 42.75 40.35 -10.80
C GLU A 52 43.01 39.52 -9.54
N MET A 53 42.08 39.55 -8.58
CA MET A 53 42.20 38.78 -7.33
C MET A 53 41.81 37.32 -7.55
N VAL A 54 42.73 36.40 -7.23
CA VAL A 54 42.54 34.95 -7.27
C VAL A 54 42.16 34.42 -5.88
N VAL A 55 40.98 33.79 -5.77
CA VAL A 55 40.51 33.19 -4.50
C VAL A 55 40.39 31.68 -4.64
N SER A 56 41.01 30.96 -3.70
CA SER A 56 40.97 29.48 -3.64
C SER A 56 40.07 29.02 -2.51
N VAL A 57 39.07 28.19 -2.82
CA VAL A 57 38.05 27.75 -1.85
C VAL A 57 38.14 26.24 -1.64
N THR A 58 38.56 25.81 -0.45
CA THR A 58 38.46 24.39 -0.05
C THR A 58 37.06 24.11 0.50
N GLY A 59 36.52 22.91 0.26
CA GLY A 59 35.13 22.59 0.62
C GLY A 59 34.09 23.30 -0.27
N ALA A 60 34.49 23.79 -1.45
CA ALA A 60 33.64 24.49 -2.41
C ALA A 60 32.39 23.69 -2.86
N THR A 61 32.44 22.36 -2.83
CA THR A 61 31.30 21.48 -3.17
C THR A 61 30.31 21.30 -2.00
N GLY A 62 30.67 21.74 -0.80
CA GLY A 62 29.85 21.68 0.41
C GLY A 62 28.65 22.63 0.37
N PHE A 63 27.77 22.52 1.37
CA PHE A 63 26.53 23.30 1.43
C PHE A 63 26.76 24.82 1.43
N ILE A 64 27.66 25.30 2.29
CA ILE A 64 28.06 26.72 2.36
C ILE A 64 28.96 27.07 1.17
N GLY A 65 29.92 26.20 0.86
CA GLY A 65 30.91 26.41 -0.21
C GLY A 65 30.26 26.70 -1.57
N ARG A 66 29.24 25.92 -1.98
CA ARG A 66 28.58 26.12 -3.28
C ARG A 66 27.92 27.49 -3.39
N ARG A 67 27.32 27.98 -2.30
CA ARG A 67 26.68 29.30 -2.25
C ARG A 67 27.70 30.43 -2.27
N LEU A 68 28.84 30.25 -1.58
CA LEU A 68 29.95 31.19 -1.62
C LEU A 68 30.53 31.30 -3.03
N VAL A 69 30.85 30.16 -3.65
CA VAL A 69 31.35 30.06 -5.03
C VAL A 69 30.41 30.77 -6.00
N GLN A 70 29.12 30.48 -5.94
CA GLN A 70 28.11 31.12 -6.80
C GLN A 70 28.11 32.65 -6.64
N LYS A 71 28.25 33.14 -5.41
CA LYS A 71 28.25 34.59 -5.12
C LYS A 71 29.55 35.28 -5.58
N LEU A 72 30.69 34.59 -5.45
CA LEU A 72 31.97 35.10 -5.94
C LEU A 72 32.03 35.14 -7.46
N LEU A 73 31.48 34.12 -8.15
CA LEU A 73 31.38 34.11 -9.62
C LEU A 73 30.47 35.22 -10.17
N SER A 74 29.47 35.66 -9.40
CA SER A 74 28.57 36.76 -9.79
C SER A 74 29.10 38.16 -9.46
N ALA A 75 30.27 38.28 -8.82
CA ALA A 75 30.80 39.55 -8.38
C ALA A 75 31.91 40.04 -9.34
N ASP A 76 31.77 41.27 -9.84
CA ASP A 76 32.71 41.84 -10.82
C ASP A 76 34.14 42.05 -10.29
N ASN A 77 34.33 42.05 -8.96
CA ASN A 77 35.62 42.29 -8.32
C ASN A 77 36.49 41.02 -8.12
N PHE A 78 35.99 39.83 -8.46
CA PHE A 78 36.72 38.55 -8.29
C PHE A 78 36.80 37.76 -9.61
N PRO A 79 37.55 38.27 -10.61
CA PRO A 79 37.52 37.72 -11.98
C PRO A 79 38.05 36.29 -12.09
N LYS A 80 38.76 35.76 -11.07
CA LYS A 80 39.31 34.39 -11.10
C LYS A 80 39.09 33.64 -9.78
N LEU A 81 38.22 32.63 -9.81
CA LEU A 81 37.96 31.73 -8.69
C LEU A 81 38.54 30.34 -8.98
N VAL A 82 39.28 29.77 -8.03
CA VAL A 82 39.83 28.41 -8.14
C VAL A 82 39.10 27.48 -7.19
N ILE A 83 38.40 26.50 -7.77
CA ILE A 83 37.74 25.41 -7.06
C ILE A 83 38.61 24.18 -7.23
N ALA A 84 39.13 23.65 -6.12
CA ALA A 84 40.08 22.56 -6.15
C ALA A 84 39.61 21.40 -5.28
N GLU A 85 39.71 20.19 -5.82
CA GLU A 85 39.61 18.98 -5.02
C GLU A 85 40.83 18.85 -4.10
N GLU A 86 40.72 18.05 -3.03
CA GLU A 86 41.78 17.94 -2.03
C GLU A 86 43.16 17.54 -2.59
N ARG A 87 43.19 16.81 -3.70
CA ARG A 87 44.44 16.42 -4.39
C ARG A 87 45.13 17.58 -5.10
N GLU A 88 44.41 18.65 -5.38
CA GLU A 88 44.87 19.81 -6.15
C GLU A 88 45.06 21.05 -5.27
N TRP A 89 44.87 20.93 -3.94
CA TRP A 89 44.98 22.05 -3.01
C TRP A 89 46.33 22.75 -3.06
N GLU A 90 47.43 22.01 -3.17
CA GLU A 90 48.77 22.60 -3.22
C GLU A 90 48.95 23.53 -4.44
N GLN A 91 48.56 23.06 -5.62
CA GLN A 91 48.63 23.82 -6.87
C GLN A 91 47.67 25.02 -6.88
N SER A 92 46.54 24.89 -6.17
CA SER A 92 45.48 25.89 -6.17
C SER A 92 45.69 26.97 -5.12
N ILE A 93 46.33 26.63 -3.99
CA ILE A 93 46.66 27.58 -2.93
C ILE A 93 47.89 28.40 -3.32
N ASN A 94 48.92 27.76 -3.90
CA ASN A 94 50.13 28.44 -4.32
C ASN A 94 49.84 29.42 -5.46
N GLY A 95 50.14 30.71 -5.24
CA GLY A 95 49.86 31.80 -6.17
C GLY A 95 48.44 32.36 -6.11
N SER A 96 47.62 31.92 -5.14
CA SER A 96 46.33 32.57 -4.85
C SER A 96 46.52 33.83 -4.00
N ASN A 97 45.65 34.83 -4.15
CA ASN A 97 45.67 36.02 -3.29
C ASN A 97 44.99 35.76 -1.94
N ALA A 98 43.98 34.89 -1.92
CA ALA A 98 43.19 34.57 -0.73
C ALA A 98 42.78 33.09 -0.73
N VAL A 99 42.77 32.48 0.46
CA VAL A 99 42.26 31.12 0.67
C VAL A 99 41.06 31.14 1.60
N VAL A 100 39.98 30.46 1.25
CA VAL A 100 38.83 30.22 2.12
C VAL A 100 38.72 28.73 2.43
N ASN A 101 38.88 28.36 3.70
CA ASN A 101 38.81 26.99 4.16
C ASN A 101 37.43 26.65 4.73
N LEU A 102 36.62 25.92 3.97
CA LEU A 102 35.31 25.39 4.38
C LEU A 102 35.28 23.85 4.40
N ALA A 103 36.44 23.20 4.27
CA ALA A 103 36.54 21.75 4.19
C ALA A 103 36.19 21.08 5.53
N GLY A 104 35.43 19.99 5.45
CA GLY A 104 35.04 19.19 6.60
C GLY A 104 33.80 18.35 6.34
N MET A 105 33.63 17.28 7.11
CA MET A 105 32.44 16.44 7.01
C MET A 105 31.19 17.16 7.57
N PRO A 106 30.01 16.99 6.93
CA PRO A 106 28.74 17.48 7.47
C PRO A 106 28.44 16.93 8.87
N ILE A 107 27.80 17.76 9.70
CA ILE A 107 27.39 17.39 11.07
C ILE A 107 25.92 16.98 11.17
N SER A 108 25.17 17.02 10.08
CA SER A 108 23.74 16.72 10.01
C SER A 108 23.42 15.20 9.97
N THR A 109 24.25 14.39 10.62
CA THR A 109 24.11 12.93 10.70
C THR A 109 23.91 12.51 12.15
N ARG A 110 23.54 11.25 12.41
CA ARG A 110 23.48 10.71 13.77
C ARG A 110 24.90 10.49 14.31
N TRP A 111 25.20 11.05 15.49
CA TRP A 111 26.57 11.00 16.05
C TRP A 111 26.79 9.77 16.93
N SER A 112 27.42 8.73 16.38
CA SER A 112 28.05 7.66 17.16
C SER A 112 29.43 8.11 17.67
N PRO A 113 30.07 7.37 18.60
CA PRO A 113 31.44 7.64 19.02
C PRO A 113 32.44 7.69 17.84
N GLU A 114 32.24 6.86 16.82
CA GLU A 114 33.06 6.81 15.59
C GLU A 114 32.86 8.08 14.75
N ILE A 115 31.60 8.49 14.55
CA ILE A 115 31.27 9.71 13.82
C ILE A 115 31.82 10.96 14.53
N LYS A 116 31.79 11.01 15.86
CA LYS A 116 32.44 12.09 16.63
C LYS A 116 33.95 12.15 16.38
N LYS A 117 34.64 11.01 16.30
CA LYS A 117 36.06 11.01 15.94
C LYS A 117 36.28 11.54 14.53
N GLU A 118 35.43 11.16 13.58
CA GLU A 118 35.54 11.59 12.18
C GLU A 118 35.22 13.08 11.98
N ILE A 119 34.21 13.61 12.69
CA ILE A 119 33.89 15.05 12.70
C ILE A 119 35.09 15.87 13.15
N LYS A 120 35.75 15.45 14.23
CA LYS A 120 36.96 16.11 14.75
C LYS A 120 38.12 16.00 13.76
N ARG A 121 38.42 14.78 13.31
CA ARG A 121 39.53 14.48 12.39
C ARG A 121 39.39 15.22 11.06
N SER A 122 38.21 15.26 10.45
CA SER A 122 37.97 15.92 9.16
C SER A 122 38.23 17.43 9.20
N ARG A 123 38.10 18.09 10.35
CA ARG A 123 38.35 19.53 10.53
C ARG A 123 39.83 19.82 10.79
N ILE A 124 40.42 19.08 11.72
CA ILE A 124 41.83 19.22 12.12
C ILE A 124 42.73 18.88 10.94
N ASN A 125 42.53 17.74 10.27
CA ASN A 125 43.38 17.30 9.17
C ASN A 125 43.30 18.24 7.96
N ALA A 126 42.09 18.66 7.58
CA ALA A 126 41.91 19.57 6.45
C ALA A 126 42.60 20.92 6.71
N THR A 127 42.44 21.46 7.91
CA THR A 127 43.03 22.75 8.29
C THR A 127 44.54 22.67 8.42
N SER A 128 45.07 21.62 9.06
CA SER A 128 46.52 21.36 9.12
C SER A 128 47.11 21.34 7.73
N LYS A 129 46.50 20.59 6.80
CA LYS A 129 46.99 20.48 5.42
C LYS A 129 46.98 21.81 4.67
N VAL A 130 45.94 22.63 4.84
CA VAL A 130 45.88 23.97 4.24
C VAL A 130 46.99 24.86 4.79
N VAL A 131 47.20 24.85 6.10
CA VAL A 131 48.26 25.63 6.77
C VAL A 131 49.65 25.15 6.36
N ASP A 132 49.86 23.83 6.30
CA ASP A 132 51.13 23.22 5.86
C ASP A 132 51.46 23.64 4.42
N ILE A 133 50.48 23.65 3.51
CA ILE A 133 50.67 24.11 2.14
C ILE A 133 51.09 25.59 2.11
N ILE A 134 50.39 26.45 2.87
CA ILE A 134 50.69 27.89 2.93
C ILE A 134 52.10 28.14 3.50
N ASN A 135 52.44 27.48 4.60
CA ASN A 135 53.72 27.67 5.29
C ASN A 135 54.90 27.16 4.45
N ASN A 136 54.71 26.08 3.70
CA ASN A 136 55.75 25.51 2.83
C ASN A 136 55.86 26.22 1.46
N ALA A 137 54.90 27.09 1.10
CA ALA A 137 54.97 27.86 -0.13
C ALA A 137 56.09 28.91 -0.10
N LYS A 138 56.70 29.19 -1.26
CA LYS A 138 57.65 30.30 -1.43
C LYS A 138 56.96 31.63 -1.12
N LEU A 139 57.72 32.60 -0.59
CA LEU A 139 57.20 33.90 -0.14
C LEU A 139 56.37 34.64 -1.20
N ASP A 140 56.75 34.57 -2.47
CA ASP A 140 56.07 35.19 -3.62
C ASP A 140 54.77 34.46 -4.04
N LEU A 141 54.58 33.22 -3.58
CA LEU A 141 53.42 32.38 -3.89
C LEU A 141 52.44 32.24 -2.72
N ARG A 142 52.74 32.84 -1.56
CA ARG A 142 51.88 32.76 -0.38
C ARG A 142 50.65 33.67 -0.54
N PRO A 143 49.45 33.20 -0.15
CA PRO A 143 48.27 34.06 -0.09
C PRO A 143 48.42 35.15 0.97
N SER A 144 47.83 36.31 0.75
CA SER A 144 47.84 37.42 1.72
C SER A 144 46.83 37.21 2.86
N VAL A 145 45.82 36.36 2.66
CA VAL A 145 44.77 36.10 3.65
C VAL A 145 44.32 34.64 3.63
N LEU A 146 44.12 34.07 4.82
CA LEU A 146 43.44 32.81 5.07
C LEU A 146 42.16 33.09 5.85
N VAL A 147 41.01 32.75 5.28
CA VAL A 147 39.70 32.74 5.97
C VAL A 147 39.39 31.31 6.34
N SER A 148 39.48 30.94 7.62
CA SER A 148 39.16 29.58 8.07
C SER A 148 37.83 29.55 8.80
N ALA A 149 36.91 28.69 8.34
CA ALA A 149 35.69 28.45 9.09
C ALA A 149 35.95 27.68 10.38
N THR A 150 35.09 27.96 11.35
CA THR A 150 34.92 27.29 12.64
C THR A 150 33.41 27.35 12.96
N ALA A 151 32.99 27.13 14.21
CA ALA A 151 31.58 27.13 14.58
C ALA A 151 31.32 27.79 15.94
N ILE A 152 30.08 28.27 16.13
CA ILE A 152 29.62 28.80 17.43
C ILE A 152 29.65 27.77 18.57
N GLY A 153 29.83 26.48 18.24
CA GLY A 153 30.10 25.41 19.21
C GLY A 153 31.32 25.69 20.10
N TYR A 154 32.20 26.63 19.72
CA TYR A 154 33.29 27.13 20.54
C TYR A 154 32.85 27.56 21.95
N TYR A 155 31.74 28.31 22.06
CA TYR A 155 31.29 28.92 23.32
C TYR A 155 30.51 27.97 24.24
N GLY A 156 30.05 26.82 23.72
CA GLY A 156 29.21 25.88 24.45
C GLY A 156 27.72 26.13 24.23
N SER A 157 26.89 25.73 25.20
CA SER A 157 25.43 25.87 25.14
C SER A 157 24.92 26.55 26.41
N SER A 158 24.06 27.55 26.25
CA SER A 158 23.37 28.25 27.35
C SER A 158 21.99 28.70 26.88
N GLU A 159 21.01 28.67 27.77
CA GLU A 159 19.66 29.18 27.52
C GLU A 159 19.52 30.68 27.82
N THR A 160 20.47 31.26 28.56
CA THR A 160 20.36 32.61 29.12
C THR A 160 21.56 33.51 28.82
N LEU A 161 22.73 32.93 28.54
CA LEU A 161 23.94 33.70 28.28
C LEU A 161 24.04 34.04 26.80
N VAL A 162 24.47 35.27 26.54
CA VAL A 162 24.84 35.75 25.21
C VAL A 162 26.36 35.69 25.11
N PHE A 163 26.86 35.14 24.01
CA PHE A 163 28.29 35.01 23.75
C PHE A 163 28.72 35.98 22.63
N ASP A 164 29.91 36.53 22.78
CA ASP A 164 30.61 37.37 21.81
C ASP A 164 32.02 36.83 21.55
N GLU A 165 32.81 37.51 20.70
CA GLU A 165 34.15 37.04 20.34
C GLU A 165 35.15 37.00 21.51
N ASN A 166 34.86 37.71 22.60
CA ASN A 166 35.69 37.71 23.81
C ASN A 166 35.27 36.64 24.82
N SER A 167 34.16 35.94 24.56
CA SER A 167 33.62 34.93 25.46
C SER A 167 34.50 33.68 25.49
N PRO A 168 34.67 33.04 26.66
CA PRO A 168 35.52 31.86 26.79
C PRO A 168 34.93 30.65 26.04
N SER A 169 35.79 29.70 25.72
CA SER A 169 35.37 28.42 25.16
C SER A 169 34.58 27.60 26.19
N GLY A 170 33.55 26.88 25.72
CA GLY A 170 32.81 25.93 26.54
C GLY A 170 33.61 24.65 26.87
N ASN A 171 33.08 23.81 27.76
CA ASN A 171 33.74 22.57 28.19
C ASN A 171 33.09 21.30 27.61
N ASN A 172 32.49 21.38 26.42
CA ASN A 172 31.85 20.25 25.77
C ASN A 172 32.61 19.77 24.53
N TYR A 173 32.20 18.64 23.98
CA TYR A 173 32.82 18.03 22.79
C TYR A 173 32.91 18.99 21.58
N LEU A 174 31.87 19.82 21.32
CA LEU A 174 31.91 20.75 20.20
C LEU A 174 32.88 21.90 20.44
N SER A 175 32.96 22.39 21.68
CA SER A 175 33.93 23.41 22.08
C SER A 175 35.36 22.87 21.95
N GLU A 176 35.61 21.63 22.35
CA GLU A 176 36.90 20.95 22.15
C GLU A 176 37.28 20.85 20.67
N VAL A 177 36.36 20.41 19.82
CA VAL A 177 36.59 20.34 18.36
C VAL A 177 36.94 21.72 17.80
N CYS A 178 36.21 22.78 18.19
CA CYS A 178 36.46 24.13 17.70
C CYS A 178 37.80 24.68 18.21
N ARG A 179 38.18 24.44 19.47
CA ARG A 179 39.50 24.86 19.99
C ARG A 179 40.65 24.24 19.23
N GLU A 180 40.60 22.93 19.00
CA GLU A 180 41.67 22.24 18.27
C GLU A 180 41.70 22.62 16.79
N TRP A 181 40.53 22.87 16.21
CA TRP A 181 40.41 23.35 14.84
C TRP A 181 40.99 24.76 14.68
N GLU A 182 40.63 25.69 15.57
CA GLU A 182 41.16 27.06 15.58
C GLU A 182 42.67 27.09 15.89
N ALA A 183 43.13 26.24 16.81
CA ALA A 183 44.56 26.09 17.11
C ALA A 183 45.37 25.72 15.86
N LYS A 184 44.86 24.82 15.01
CA LYS A 184 45.52 24.48 13.76
C LYS A 184 45.55 25.63 12.76
N ALA A 185 44.48 26.41 12.66
CA ALA A 185 44.45 27.58 11.79
C ALA A 185 45.45 28.67 12.24
N LEU A 186 45.67 28.81 13.55
CA LEU A 186 46.61 29.76 14.15
C LEU A 186 48.09 29.42 13.89
N GLU A 187 48.39 28.21 13.41
CA GLU A 187 49.75 27.80 13.02
C GLU A 187 50.19 28.38 11.67
N VAL A 188 49.32 29.14 10.98
CA VAL A 188 49.67 29.83 9.72
C VAL A 188 50.74 30.90 9.95
N ASP A 189 51.65 31.03 8.98
CA ASP A 189 52.74 32.01 8.99
C ASP A 189 52.22 33.43 9.26
N ASN A 190 52.94 34.18 10.12
CA ASN A 190 52.56 35.53 10.54
C ASN A 190 52.46 36.55 9.40
N GLY A 191 53.04 36.26 8.23
CA GLY A 191 52.90 37.06 7.03
C GLY A 191 51.53 36.92 6.34
N VAL A 192 50.71 35.95 6.75
CA VAL A 192 49.37 35.70 6.19
C VAL A 192 48.31 36.16 7.19
N ARG A 193 47.40 37.04 6.76
CA ARG A 193 46.31 37.49 7.63
C ARG A 193 45.31 36.36 7.85
N LEU A 194 45.19 35.88 9.09
CA LEU A 194 44.16 34.90 9.45
C LEU A 194 42.84 35.59 9.83
N ALA A 195 41.73 35.07 9.30
CA ALA A 195 40.38 35.41 9.74
C ALA A 195 39.62 34.12 10.12
N LEU A 196 39.28 33.99 11.39
CA LEU A 196 38.45 32.89 11.89
C LEU A 196 36.98 33.31 11.81
N ILE A 197 36.13 32.47 11.19
CA ILE A 197 34.68 32.73 11.11
C ILE A 197 33.89 31.65 11.85
N ARG A 198 33.28 32.01 12.98
CA ARG A 198 32.43 31.10 13.79
C ARG A 198 31.03 31.05 13.22
N ILE A 199 30.77 30.04 12.39
CA ILE A 199 29.50 29.90 11.70
C ILE A 199 28.44 29.33 12.66
N GLY A 200 27.28 29.99 12.69
CA GLY A 200 26.10 29.54 13.43
C GLY A 200 25.38 28.37 12.77
N VAL A 201 24.19 28.07 13.27
CA VAL A 201 23.31 27.08 12.62
C VAL A 201 22.83 27.64 11.27
N VAL A 202 23.26 27.00 10.18
CA VAL A 202 22.87 27.41 8.82
C VAL A 202 21.56 26.75 8.42
N LEU A 203 20.56 27.55 8.07
CA LEU A 203 19.24 27.11 7.61
C LEU A 203 19.14 27.31 6.09
N GLY A 204 18.63 26.31 5.37
CA GLY A 204 18.31 26.47 3.96
C GLY A 204 17.31 25.43 3.45
N LYS A 205 16.47 25.80 2.49
CA LYS A 205 15.43 24.93 1.93
C LYS A 205 15.95 23.61 1.34
N ASP A 206 17.18 23.62 0.83
CA ASP A 206 17.80 22.48 0.13
C ASP A 206 18.85 21.75 1.00
N GLY A 207 18.87 21.98 2.33
CA GLY A 207 19.84 21.34 3.24
C GLY A 207 20.09 22.11 4.55
N GLY A 208 21.31 22.01 5.11
CA GLY A 208 21.62 22.60 6.41
C GLY A 208 20.77 22.03 7.55
N ALA A 209 20.55 22.81 8.61
CA ALA A 209 19.78 22.32 9.75
C ALA A 209 18.27 22.26 9.51
N LEU A 210 17.74 22.96 8.49
CA LEU A 210 16.31 22.91 8.15
C LEU A 210 15.90 21.53 7.63
N GLY A 211 16.80 20.80 6.96
CA GLY A 211 16.54 19.42 6.51
C GLY A 211 16.47 18.37 7.63
N ILE A 212 16.79 18.74 8.87
CA ILE A 212 16.83 17.83 10.05
C ILE A 212 16.02 18.35 11.26
N ILE A 213 15.59 19.61 11.26
CA ILE A 213 14.79 20.21 12.34
C ILE A 213 13.30 20.16 11.96
N ASN A 214 12.50 19.47 12.76
CA ASN A 214 11.05 19.67 12.77
C ASN A 214 10.73 20.89 13.65
N GLY A 215 10.49 22.04 13.04
CA GLY A 215 10.02 23.23 13.74
C GLY A 215 8.61 23.02 14.29
N THR A 216 8.33 23.54 15.48
CA THR A 216 6.98 23.58 16.07
C THR A 216 6.58 25.03 16.34
N ALA A 217 5.28 25.28 16.55
CA ALA A 217 4.78 26.63 16.82
C ALA A 217 5.45 27.24 18.08
N PRO A 218 5.66 28.57 18.13
CA PRO A 218 6.34 29.26 19.24
C PRO A 218 5.69 29.02 20.61
N ASN A 219 4.40 28.69 20.63
CA ASN A 219 3.69 28.18 21.80
C ASN A 219 3.23 26.75 21.50
N PRO A 220 4.06 25.72 21.77
CA PRO A 220 3.68 24.34 21.50
C PRO A 220 2.49 23.96 22.40
N VAL A 221 1.38 23.59 21.77
CA VAL A 221 0.14 23.20 22.45
C VAL A 221 0.27 21.76 22.92
N ARG A 222 -0.09 21.48 24.18
CA ARG A 222 -0.15 20.09 24.66
C ARG A 222 -1.21 19.33 23.88
N LEU A 223 -0.96 18.07 23.54
CA LEU A 223 -1.95 17.24 22.81
C LEU A 223 -3.32 17.22 23.51
N SER A 224 -3.34 17.24 24.85
CA SER A 224 -4.57 17.35 25.65
C SER A 224 -5.36 18.63 25.35
N GLU A 225 -4.68 19.77 25.24
CA GLU A 225 -5.27 21.07 24.97
C GLU A 225 -5.75 21.16 23.51
N MET A 226 -5.00 20.58 22.57
CA MET A 226 -5.44 20.44 21.18
C MET A 226 -6.70 19.57 21.06
N CYS A 227 -6.73 18.41 21.72
CA CYS A 227 -7.87 17.50 21.71
C CYS A 227 -9.10 18.08 22.41
N GLU A 228 -8.91 18.87 23.48
CA GLU A 228 -9.98 19.56 24.17
C GLU A 228 -10.60 20.65 23.28
N ARG A 229 -9.77 21.50 22.66
CA ARG A 229 -10.23 22.53 21.71
C ARG A 229 -10.91 21.92 20.50
N LEU A 230 -10.32 20.87 19.92
CA LEU A 230 -10.92 20.14 18.81
C LEU A 230 -12.28 19.57 19.23
N GLY A 231 -12.35 18.89 20.38
CA GLY A 231 -13.58 18.32 20.92
C GLY A 231 -14.69 19.35 21.16
N GLN A 232 -14.33 20.57 21.58
CA GLN A 232 -15.26 21.71 21.69
C GLN A 232 -15.78 22.15 20.31
N VAL A 233 -14.92 22.24 19.30
CA VAL A 233 -15.28 22.68 17.94
C VAL A 233 -16.13 21.65 17.20
N VAL A 234 -15.83 20.35 17.31
CA VAL A 234 -16.61 19.28 16.66
C VAL A 234 -17.76 18.74 17.51
N GLY A 235 -18.06 19.35 18.67
CA GLY A 235 -19.18 18.92 19.52
C GLY A 235 -19.02 17.52 20.11
N ARG A 236 -17.78 17.04 20.27
CA ARG A 236 -17.44 15.72 20.80
C ARG A 236 -16.37 15.85 21.88
N PRO A 237 -16.72 15.98 23.17
CA PRO A 237 -15.74 16.18 24.24
C PRO A 237 -14.76 15.01 24.33
N SER A 238 -13.49 15.30 24.63
CA SER A 238 -12.42 14.31 24.78
C SER A 238 -12.26 13.92 26.26
N TRP A 239 -13.07 12.98 26.75
CA TRP A 239 -13.19 12.65 28.18
C TRP A 239 -12.32 11.49 28.66
N LEU A 240 -11.72 10.69 27.76
CA LEU A 240 -10.94 9.51 28.14
C LEU A 240 -9.47 9.61 27.66
N PRO A 241 -8.49 9.75 28.57
CA PRO A 241 -7.08 9.61 28.20
C PRO A 241 -6.78 8.17 27.76
N VAL A 242 -5.96 8.01 26.71
CA VAL A 242 -5.61 6.69 26.21
C VAL A 242 -4.81 5.92 27.28
N PRO A 243 -5.23 4.71 27.68
CA PRO A 243 -4.55 3.96 28.73
C PRO A 243 -3.10 3.61 28.36
N GLU A 244 -2.18 3.81 29.29
CA GLU A 244 -0.74 3.63 29.07
C GLU A 244 -0.37 2.22 28.61
N PHE A 245 -1.04 1.20 29.15
CA PHE A 245 -0.82 -0.20 28.77
C PHE A 245 -1.23 -0.47 27.32
N ALA A 246 -2.23 0.23 26.80
CA ALA A 246 -2.68 0.09 25.41
C ALA A 246 -1.66 0.70 24.44
N LEU A 247 -1.05 1.84 24.79
CA LEU A 247 0.06 2.39 24.01
C LEU A 247 1.29 1.46 23.99
N LYS A 248 1.65 0.88 25.15
CA LYS A 248 2.77 -0.06 25.26
C LYS A 248 2.52 -1.37 24.50
N ALA A 249 1.29 -1.88 24.51
CA ALA A 249 0.91 -3.07 23.75
C ALA A 249 0.96 -2.86 22.22
N VAL A 250 0.63 -1.65 21.75
CA VAL A 250 0.56 -1.30 20.32
C VAL A 250 1.92 -0.84 19.75
N LEU A 251 2.75 -0.18 20.55
CA LEU A 251 3.97 0.49 20.07
C LEU A 251 5.28 -0.09 20.65
N GLY A 252 5.21 -1.06 21.56
CA GLY A 252 6.39 -1.64 22.21
C GLY A 252 7.26 -0.56 22.88
N GLU A 253 8.59 -0.62 22.70
CA GLU A 253 9.51 0.43 23.16
C GLU A 253 9.24 1.80 22.53
N GLY A 254 8.57 1.87 21.38
CA GLY A 254 8.12 3.13 20.74
C GLY A 254 7.06 3.88 21.55
N ALA A 255 6.36 3.21 22.47
CA ALA A 255 5.51 3.89 23.45
C ALA A 255 6.30 4.87 24.33
N SER A 256 7.59 4.60 24.55
CA SER A 256 8.48 5.52 25.27
C SER A 256 8.68 6.84 24.53
N VAL A 257 8.60 6.86 23.20
CA VAL A 257 8.72 8.09 22.38
C VAL A 257 7.48 8.97 22.56
N PHE A 258 6.29 8.38 22.58
CA PHE A 258 5.04 9.11 22.87
C PHE A 258 4.98 9.56 24.34
N GLN A 259 5.43 8.72 25.28
CA GLN A 259 5.55 9.09 26.69
C GLN A 259 6.62 10.17 26.94
N GLN A 260 7.72 10.17 26.17
CA GLN A 260 8.74 11.21 26.20
C GLN A 260 8.23 12.52 25.58
N THR A 261 7.38 12.45 24.55
CA THR A 261 6.70 13.62 23.98
C THR A 261 5.73 14.26 24.98
N ILE A 262 5.11 13.46 25.83
CA ILE A 262 4.27 13.93 26.96
C ILE A 262 5.12 14.54 28.10
N ARG A 263 6.41 14.18 28.19
CA ARG A 263 7.31 14.57 29.32
C ARG A 263 8.40 15.59 28.98
N ARG A 264 8.48 16.12 27.75
CA ARG A 264 9.54 17.08 27.43
C ARG A 264 9.30 18.45 28.05
N SER A 265 10.26 18.86 28.85
CA SER A 265 10.46 20.23 29.33
C SER A 265 10.64 21.17 28.15
N THR A 266 9.91 22.27 28.17
CA THR A 266 9.99 23.40 27.23
C THR A 266 11.29 24.18 27.43
N PHE A 267 11.96 24.55 26.34
CA PHE A 267 12.88 25.68 26.35
C PHE A 267 12.06 26.98 26.50
N PRO A 268 12.41 27.90 27.40
CA PRO A 268 11.67 29.14 27.56
C PRO A 268 11.80 30.03 26.30
N PRO A 269 10.71 30.75 25.91
CA PRO A 269 10.69 31.60 24.72
C PRO A 269 11.71 32.75 24.76
N SER A 270 12.31 33.03 25.92
CA SER A 270 13.38 34.03 26.07
C SER A 270 14.71 33.64 25.41
N SER A 271 14.88 32.37 25.00
CA SER A 271 16.11 31.86 24.38
C SER A 271 16.14 31.92 22.85
N MET A 272 15.04 32.33 22.22
CA MET A 272 14.88 32.43 20.76
C MET A 272 14.47 33.85 20.33
N ASP A 273 15.12 34.87 20.87
CA ASP A 273 15.03 36.23 20.33
C ASP A 273 15.88 36.27 19.04
N LEU A 274 15.35 35.65 17.97
CA LEU A 274 15.93 35.68 16.63
C LEU A 274 15.68 37.09 16.05
N ARG A 275 16.41 38.08 16.58
CA ARG A 275 16.48 39.40 15.96
C ARG A 275 17.14 39.21 14.61
N LEU A 276 16.29 39.11 13.59
CA LEU A 276 16.65 39.21 12.19
C LEU A 276 17.45 40.49 12.00
N LEU A 277 18.78 40.38 11.98
CA LEU A 277 19.67 41.40 11.45
C LEU A 277 19.50 41.39 9.93
N THR A 278 18.35 41.86 9.46
CA THR A 278 18.23 42.42 8.12
C THR A 278 19.10 43.68 8.10
N SER A 279 19.98 43.77 7.12
CA SER A 279 20.86 44.92 6.87
C SER A 279 20.12 46.24 7.05
N ARG A 280 20.43 46.98 8.12
CA ARG A 280 20.11 48.41 8.19
C ARG A 280 21.20 49.16 7.44
N SER A 281 20.84 49.72 6.30
CA SER A 281 21.49 50.90 5.73
C SER A 281 21.44 52.06 6.75
N PRO A 282 22.45 52.95 6.77
CA PRO A 282 22.52 54.03 7.76
C PRO A 282 21.37 55.04 7.54
N PRO A 283 20.83 55.66 8.61
CA PRO A 283 19.70 56.56 8.48
C PRO A 283 20.15 57.92 7.91
N ALA A 284 19.51 58.34 6.83
CA ALA A 284 19.45 59.73 6.46
C ALA A 284 18.55 60.47 7.46
N THR A 285 19.06 61.59 7.96
CA THR A 285 18.34 62.63 8.69
C THR A 285 17.12 63.08 7.91
N ASP A 286 15.92 63.03 8.49
CA ASP A 286 15.16 64.27 8.73
C ASP A 286 13.93 64.10 9.63
N SER A 287 13.61 65.25 10.19
CA SER A 287 12.65 65.66 11.21
C SER A 287 11.15 65.37 10.98
N LEU A 288 10.42 65.05 12.05
CA LEU A 288 9.29 65.84 12.60
C LEU A 288 8.34 65.04 13.52
N ALA A 289 8.15 65.61 14.71
CA ALA A 289 6.97 65.60 15.60
C ALA A 289 6.47 64.30 16.30
N ARG A 290 6.72 64.25 17.62
CA ARG A 290 5.90 63.57 18.65
C ARG A 290 4.61 64.37 18.93
N PRO A 291 3.59 63.82 19.63
CA PRO A 291 3.57 63.80 21.13
C PRO A 291 3.12 62.43 21.71
N HIS A 292 3.82 61.83 22.69
CA HIS A 292 3.71 61.97 24.17
C HIS A 292 2.47 61.34 24.86
N PHE A 293 2.67 60.13 25.43
CA PHE A 293 2.33 59.55 26.78
C PHE A 293 0.89 59.69 27.39
N PRO A 294 0.45 58.88 28.41
CA PRO A 294 1.23 57.98 29.28
C PRO A 294 0.65 56.57 29.61
N HIS A 295 1.54 55.76 30.21
CA HIS A 295 1.27 54.53 30.96
C HIS A 295 0.60 54.80 32.33
N HIS A 296 -0.24 53.87 32.81
CA HIS A 296 -0.41 53.61 34.24
C HIS A 296 -0.73 52.13 34.53
N CYS A 297 0.07 51.53 35.41
CA CYS A 297 -0.19 50.30 36.16
C CYS A 297 -1.40 50.46 37.08
N LEU A 298 -2.09 49.36 37.44
CA LEU A 298 -2.65 49.11 38.77
C LEU A 298 -3.10 47.64 38.93
N ALA A 299 -3.14 47.23 40.19
CA ALA A 299 -2.98 45.88 40.70
C ALA A 299 -4.28 45.06 40.88
N LEU A 300 -4.10 43.75 41.10
CA LEU A 300 -5.08 42.79 41.64
C LEU A 300 -5.68 43.22 42.99
N PRO A 301 -6.88 42.69 43.32
CA PRO A 301 -6.98 41.93 44.56
C PRO A 301 -7.78 40.61 44.44
N SER A 302 -7.44 39.66 45.32
CA SER A 302 -8.08 38.34 45.53
C SER A 302 -9.16 38.42 46.66
N PRO A 303 -9.71 37.31 47.21
CA PRO A 303 -11.14 36.95 47.12
C PRO A 303 -11.91 36.94 48.46
N LEU A 304 -13.24 36.81 48.44
CA LEU A 304 -14.06 36.61 49.66
C LEU A 304 -15.20 35.58 49.48
N ALA A 305 -15.01 34.45 50.17
CA ALA A 305 -15.88 33.62 51.01
C ALA A 305 -17.31 33.16 50.60
N LEU A 306 -17.49 31.85 50.81
CA LEU A 306 -18.72 31.00 50.83
C LEU A 306 -19.74 31.37 51.93
N PRO A 307 -20.94 30.75 51.87
CA PRO A 307 -21.43 30.03 53.06
C PRO A 307 -21.87 28.57 52.78
N ALA A 308 -22.10 27.86 53.89
CA ALA A 308 -21.95 26.43 54.09
C ALA A 308 -23.25 25.58 53.99
N THR A 309 -23.01 24.26 54.02
CA THR A 309 -23.92 23.10 53.99
C THR A 309 -24.90 22.97 55.18
N PRO A 310 -25.84 22.00 55.12
CA PRO A 310 -25.75 20.91 56.10
C PRO A 310 -25.87 19.48 55.53
N ARG A 311 -24.86 18.68 55.92
CA ARG A 311 -24.79 17.27 56.39
C ARG A 311 -26.11 16.65 56.94
N ILE A 312 -26.41 15.34 57.01
CA ILE A 312 -25.66 14.07 57.23
C ILE A 312 -26.64 12.87 57.12
N ARG A 313 -26.22 11.68 56.63
CA ARG A 313 -26.12 10.36 57.33
C ARG A 313 -26.47 9.12 56.48
N ILE A 314 -25.55 8.17 56.58
CA ILE A 314 -25.56 6.79 56.08
C ILE A 314 -26.45 5.90 56.97
N ARG A 315 -27.16 4.94 56.36
CA ARG A 315 -27.44 3.63 56.97
C ARG A 315 -27.47 2.51 55.93
N SER A 316 -26.73 1.45 56.24
CA SER A 316 -26.61 0.14 55.61
C SER A 316 -27.87 -0.73 55.83
N HIS A 317 -28.30 -1.51 54.83
CA HIS A 317 -28.55 -2.96 54.92
C HIS A 317 -29.19 -3.54 53.65
N ALA A 318 -28.86 -4.83 53.43
CA ALA A 318 -29.61 -5.89 52.74
C ALA A 318 -29.54 -5.96 51.22
N ARG A 319 -29.52 -7.13 50.58
CA ARG A 319 -29.11 -8.51 50.91
C ARG A 319 -29.14 -9.23 49.55
N LEU A 320 -28.06 -9.92 49.16
CA LEU A 320 -28.05 -10.76 47.96
C LEU A 320 -29.12 -11.86 48.08
N LEU A 321 -29.92 -12.06 47.03
CA LEU A 321 -30.70 -13.28 46.83
C LEU A 321 -30.43 -13.84 45.42
N LEU A 322 -29.76 -14.99 45.42
CA LEU A 322 -29.72 -15.95 44.32
C LEU A 322 -31.07 -16.68 44.23
N PRO A 323 -31.44 -17.22 43.05
CA PRO A 323 -32.20 -18.46 42.99
C PRO A 323 -31.34 -19.62 42.48
N ARG A 324 -31.41 -20.73 43.21
CA ARG A 324 -30.90 -22.07 42.84
C ARG A 324 -32.02 -22.87 42.11
N PRO A 325 -31.68 -24.02 41.48
CA PRO A 325 -32.49 -24.70 40.47
C PRO A 325 -33.55 -25.62 41.07
N ALA A 326 -34.57 -25.97 40.28
CA ALA A 326 -35.55 -27.02 40.62
C ALA A 326 -35.56 -28.10 39.54
N SER A 327 -35.50 -29.35 40.00
CA SER A 327 -35.55 -30.59 39.21
C SER A 327 -36.91 -31.29 39.37
N ALA A 328 -37.41 -31.82 38.24
CA ALA A 328 -38.19 -33.05 38.02
C ALA A 328 -39.51 -33.32 38.79
N ARG A 329 -40.62 -33.52 38.05
CA ARG A 329 -41.24 -34.86 37.75
C ARG A 329 -42.59 -34.77 37.01
N SER A 330 -42.69 -35.55 35.91
CA SER A 330 -43.77 -36.43 35.40
C SER A 330 -45.27 -36.15 35.70
N ASP A 331 -46.11 -35.96 34.67
CA ASP A 331 -47.01 -36.96 34.03
C ASP A 331 -48.12 -36.32 33.12
N PRO A 332 -48.84 -37.08 32.25
CA PRO A 332 -49.14 -36.66 30.87
C PRO A 332 -50.62 -36.42 30.48
N ALA A 333 -50.79 -35.70 29.34
CA ALA A 333 -51.89 -35.71 28.33
C ALA A 333 -53.32 -35.30 28.78
N PRO A 334 -54.22 -34.79 27.88
CA PRO A 334 -54.57 -35.41 26.59
C PRO A 334 -54.62 -34.47 25.37
N ALA A 335 -54.75 -35.13 24.21
CA ALA A 335 -54.89 -34.59 22.87
C ALA A 335 -56.24 -33.88 22.65
N GLU A 336 -56.24 -32.87 21.77
CA GLU A 336 -57.46 -32.39 21.12
C GLU A 336 -57.33 -32.42 19.60
N HIS A 337 -58.46 -32.84 19.02
CA HIS A 337 -58.69 -33.24 17.65
C HIS A 337 -58.77 -32.07 16.68
N ALA A 338 -58.46 -32.43 15.43
CA ALA A 338 -58.71 -31.68 14.21
C ALA A 338 -60.18 -31.28 14.06
N ASP A 339 -60.40 -30.12 13.43
CA ASP A 339 -61.64 -29.82 12.73
C ASP A 339 -61.30 -29.29 11.34
N ASP A 340 -61.67 -30.08 10.34
CA ASP A 340 -61.71 -29.74 8.93
C ASP A 340 -63.04 -29.06 8.64
N THR A 341 -63.05 -27.95 7.90
CA THR A 341 -63.94 -27.76 6.74
C THR A 341 -63.61 -26.50 5.94
N PRO A 342 -63.90 -26.49 4.61
CA PRO A 342 -63.20 -25.68 3.62
C PRO A 342 -63.99 -24.42 3.24
N VAL A 343 -63.28 -23.33 2.88
CA VAL A 343 -63.91 -22.18 2.21
C VAL A 343 -63.03 -21.65 1.08
N GLY A 344 -63.56 -21.75 -0.14
CA GLY A 344 -63.57 -20.65 -1.11
C GLY A 344 -62.32 -20.42 -1.94
N ALA A 345 -62.29 -21.04 -3.13
CA ALA A 345 -61.46 -20.62 -4.24
C ALA A 345 -61.84 -19.21 -4.74
N GLY A 346 -60.84 -18.36 -4.93
CA GLY A 346 -60.94 -17.08 -5.61
C GLY A 346 -59.58 -16.75 -6.21
N GLY A 347 -59.45 -16.91 -7.52
CA GLY A 347 -58.19 -16.80 -8.27
C GLY A 347 -57.66 -15.38 -8.34
N ILE A 348 -56.33 -15.27 -8.30
CA ILE A 348 -55.57 -14.15 -8.81
C ILE A 348 -54.41 -14.74 -9.62
N ASP A 349 -54.30 -14.24 -10.85
CA ASP A 349 -53.38 -14.65 -11.91
C ASP A 349 -51.91 -14.72 -11.47
N GLU A 350 -51.33 -15.93 -11.53
CA GLU A 350 -49.90 -16.13 -11.69
C GLU A 350 -49.60 -16.21 -13.19
N SER A 351 -49.07 -15.13 -13.76
CA SER A 351 -48.36 -15.20 -15.02
C SER A 351 -47.00 -14.53 -14.90
N ASP A 352 -45.99 -15.35 -15.22
CA ASP A 352 -44.60 -15.02 -15.53
C ASP A 352 -43.61 -15.05 -14.36
N GLY A 353 -43.10 -16.26 -14.09
CA GLY A 353 -42.08 -16.46 -13.07
C GLY A 353 -41.62 -17.90 -12.81
N SER A 354 -41.65 -18.83 -13.77
CA SER A 354 -40.85 -20.08 -13.63
C SER A 354 -40.66 -20.84 -14.95
N GLU A 355 -39.63 -20.51 -15.72
CA GLU A 355 -39.09 -21.39 -16.77
C GLU A 355 -37.75 -22.02 -16.33
N VAL A 356 -37.65 -22.68 -15.17
CA VAL A 356 -36.50 -23.58 -14.87
C VAL A 356 -36.86 -24.72 -13.91
N SER A 357 -38.10 -25.23 -13.91
CA SER A 357 -38.50 -26.35 -13.03
C SER A 357 -38.88 -27.65 -13.76
N VAL A 358 -38.69 -27.72 -15.08
CA VAL A 358 -38.98 -28.94 -15.87
C VAL A 358 -37.74 -29.35 -16.66
N LEU A 359 -36.77 -30.05 -16.04
CA LEU A 359 -35.67 -30.67 -16.83
C LEU A 359 -35.07 -31.97 -16.27
N LEU A 360 -35.62 -32.58 -15.22
CA LEU A 360 -35.28 -33.96 -14.83
C LEU A 360 -36.51 -34.69 -14.29
N SER A 361 -37.51 -34.85 -15.15
CA SER A 361 -38.55 -35.87 -15.02
C SER A 361 -38.75 -36.50 -16.39
N ASP A 362 -37.73 -37.22 -16.88
CA ASP A 362 -37.94 -38.17 -17.96
C ASP A 362 -37.67 -39.59 -17.46
N GLY A 363 -38.78 -40.35 -17.49
CA GLY A 363 -38.94 -41.77 -17.74
C GLY A 363 -37.77 -42.72 -17.48
N ALA A 364 -38.10 -43.80 -16.78
CA ALA A 364 -37.40 -45.07 -16.88
C ALA A 364 -37.25 -45.49 -18.36
N GLY A 365 -36.08 -45.22 -18.93
CA GLY A 365 -35.74 -45.52 -20.32
C GLY A 365 -34.22 -45.53 -20.47
N SER A 366 -33.70 -46.67 -20.90
CA SER A 366 -32.29 -46.98 -21.12
C SER A 366 -31.70 -46.13 -22.27
N GLU A 367 -31.31 -44.89 -22.01
CA GLU A 367 -30.30 -44.19 -22.82
C GLU A 367 -29.36 -43.40 -21.92
N SER A 368 -28.05 -43.66 -22.05
CA SER A 368 -27.03 -42.84 -21.40
C SER A 368 -27.17 -41.41 -21.90
N PRO A 369 -27.26 -40.39 -21.02
CA PRO A 369 -27.34 -39.01 -21.48
C PRO A 369 -26.09 -38.73 -22.34
N SER A 370 -26.31 -38.33 -23.59
CA SER A 370 -25.22 -37.99 -24.51
C SER A 370 -24.27 -37.01 -23.84
N ILE A 371 -22.97 -37.32 -23.83
CA ILE A 371 -21.89 -36.47 -23.31
C ILE A 371 -22.05 -35.02 -23.78
N TRP A 372 -22.57 -34.83 -25.00
CA TRP A 372 -22.85 -33.54 -25.59
C TRP A 372 -23.92 -32.71 -24.84
N LYS A 373 -25.00 -33.35 -24.35
CA LYS A 373 -26.05 -32.68 -23.56
C LYS A 373 -25.49 -32.20 -22.22
N GLN A 374 -24.67 -33.04 -21.56
CA GLN A 374 -24.00 -32.68 -20.31
C GLN A 374 -22.95 -31.57 -20.52
N MET A 375 -22.16 -31.61 -21.60
CA MET A 375 -21.22 -30.54 -21.96
C MET A 375 -21.95 -29.22 -22.25
N LYS A 376 -23.11 -29.28 -22.90
CA LYS A 376 -23.95 -28.10 -23.17
C LYS A 376 -24.46 -27.48 -21.87
N GLU A 377 -24.96 -28.28 -20.92
CA GLU A 377 -25.40 -27.78 -19.61
C GLU A 377 -24.25 -27.13 -18.81
N ILE A 378 -23.07 -27.76 -18.81
CA ILE A 378 -21.86 -27.18 -18.20
C ILE A 378 -21.51 -25.86 -18.87
N ALA A 379 -21.52 -25.78 -20.20
CA ALA A 379 -21.16 -24.57 -20.93
C ALA A 379 -22.16 -23.42 -20.69
N VAL A 380 -23.45 -23.72 -20.62
CA VAL A 380 -24.51 -22.73 -20.33
C VAL A 380 -24.37 -22.14 -18.93
N PHE A 381 -23.88 -22.91 -17.95
CA PHE A 381 -23.56 -22.40 -16.62
C PHE A 381 -22.19 -21.70 -16.55
N ALA A 382 -21.15 -22.35 -17.09
CA ALA A 382 -19.75 -21.93 -17.01
C ALA A 382 -19.47 -20.67 -17.84
N GLY A 383 -20.18 -20.45 -18.95
CA GLY A 383 -20.05 -19.25 -19.78
C GLY A 383 -20.35 -17.96 -18.97
N PRO A 384 -21.58 -17.79 -18.45
CA PRO A 384 -21.91 -16.66 -17.59
C PRO A 384 -21.07 -16.61 -16.31
N ALA A 385 -20.77 -17.76 -15.69
CA ALA A 385 -19.87 -17.84 -14.54
C ALA A 385 -18.46 -17.31 -14.87
N SER A 386 -17.96 -17.50 -16.09
CA SER A 386 -16.70 -16.90 -16.54
C SER A 386 -16.77 -15.38 -16.52
N GLY A 387 -17.88 -14.82 -16.99
CA GLY A 387 -18.14 -13.38 -16.90
C GLY A 387 -18.09 -12.85 -15.46
N LEU A 388 -18.67 -13.57 -14.48
CA LEU A 388 -18.61 -13.19 -13.06
C LEU A 388 -17.16 -12.98 -12.59
N TRP A 389 -16.29 -13.94 -12.89
CA TRP A 389 -14.93 -13.92 -12.38
C TRP A 389 -14.02 -12.96 -13.15
N ILE A 390 -14.32 -12.68 -14.41
CA ILE A 390 -13.58 -11.74 -15.27
C ILE A 390 -13.87 -10.28 -14.91
N CYS A 391 -15.10 -9.95 -14.53
CA CYS A 391 -15.48 -8.56 -14.21
C CYS A 391 -14.64 -7.96 -13.07
N GLY A 392 -14.31 -8.73 -12.02
CA GLY A 392 -13.49 -8.25 -10.90
C GLY A 392 -12.10 -7.72 -11.33
N PRO A 393 -11.26 -8.56 -11.97
CA PRO A 393 -9.98 -8.14 -12.55
C PRO A 393 -10.10 -7.02 -13.59
N LEU A 394 -11.16 -7.04 -14.43
CA LEU A 394 -11.38 -5.96 -15.40
C LEU A 394 -11.63 -4.62 -14.72
N MET A 395 -12.47 -4.58 -13.68
CA MET A 395 -12.69 -3.37 -12.87
C MET A 395 -11.38 -2.87 -12.26
N SER A 396 -10.59 -3.77 -11.65
CA SER A 396 -9.30 -3.40 -11.08
C SER A 396 -8.28 -2.90 -12.13
N LEU A 397 -8.32 -3.45 -13.35
CA LEU A 397 -7.50 -2.96 -14.47
C LEU A 397 -7.92 -1.56 -14.91
N ILE A 398 -9.21 -1.26 -14.95
CA ILE A 398 -9.75 0.08 -15.24
C ILE A 398 -9.30 1.07 -14.16
N ASP A 399 -9.43 0.72 -12.88
CA ASP A 399 -8.93 1.54 -11.75
C ASP A 399 -7.43 1.85 -11.95
N THR A 400 -6.64 0.82 -12.29
CA THR A 400 -5.20 0.93 -12.51
C THR A 400 -4.86 1.84 -13.69
N MET A 401 -5.60 1.73 -14.80
CA MET A 401 -5.40 2.56 -15.98
C MET A 401 -5.77 4.04 -15.71
N VAL A 402 -6.90 4.29 -15.06
CA VAL A 402 -7.37 5.65 -14.77
C VAL A 402 -6.45 6.37 -13.79
N ILE A 403 -6.06 5.70 -12.70
CA ILE A 403 -5.13 6.27 -11.71
C ILE A 403 -3.72 6.39 -12.29
N GLY A 404 -3.28 5.38 -13.06
CA GLY A 404 -1.95 5.31 -13.64
C GLY A 404 -1.63 6.42 -14.64
N GLN A 405 -2.64 6.99 -15.29
CA GLN A 405 -2.46 8.16 -16.15
C GLN A 405 -2.29 9.47 -15.38
N GLY A 406 -2.78 9.56 -14.15
CA GLY A 406 -2.77 10.79 -13.34
C GLY A 406 -1.56 10.93 -12.41
N SER A 407 -1.08 9.83 -11.80
CA SER A 407 0.01 9.88 -10.82
C SER A 407 0.70 8.52 -10.63
N SER A 408 2.02 8.48 -10.82
CA SER A 408 2.84 7.28 -10.57
C SER A 408 2.94 6.92 -9.09
N LEU A 409 2.84 7.91 -8.19
CA LEU A 409 2.80 7.70 -6.75
C LEU A 409 1.50 6.99 -6.33
N GLU A 410 0.36 7.45 -6.86
CA GLU A 410 -0.95 6.85 -6.56
C GLU A 410 -1.07 5.46 -7.16
N LEU A 411 -0.51 5.25 -8.36
CA LEU A 411 -0.40 3.92 -8.98
C LEU A 411 0.40 2.95 -8.10
N ALA A 412 1.54 3.38 -7.56
CA ALA A 412 2.34 2.56 -6.65
C ALA A 412 1.63 2.29 -5.31
N ALA A 413 0.83 3.25 -4.83
CA ALA A 413 0.03 3.11 -3.62
C ALA A 413 -1.19 2.19 -3.79
N LEU A 414 -1.69 2.03 -5.02
CA LEU A 414 -2.83 1.17 -5.32
C LEU A 414 -2.53 -0.30 -4.97
N GLY A 415 -1.32 -0.80 -5.24
CA GLY A 415 -0.93 -2.19 -4.96
C GLY A 415 -1.12 -2.61 -3.50
N PRO A 416 -0.50 -1.92 -2.51
CA PRO A 416 -0.77 -2.17 -1.10
C PRO A 416 -2.25 -1.99 -0.70
N GLY A 417 -2.95 -1.03 -1.31
CA GLY A 417 -4.36 -0.76 -1.03
C GLY A 417 -5.31 -1.85 -1.51
N THR A 418 -5.11 -2.38 -2.72
CA THR A 418 -5.88 -3.48 -3.29
C THR A 418 -5.57 -4.80 -2.60
N VAL A 419 -4.31 -5.07 -2.27
CA VAL A 419 -3.96 -6.23 -1.43
C VAL A 419 -4.70 -6.15 -0.09
N PHE A 420 -4.77 -4.99 0.54
CA PHE A 420 -5.52 -4.85 1.78
C PHE A 420 -7.03 -5.08 1.58
N CYS A 421 -7.67 -4.43 0.60
CA CYS A 421 -9.12 -4.50 0.44
C CYS A 421 -9.60 -5.83 -0.14
N ASP A 422 -8.96 -6.28 -1.22
CA ASP A 422 -9.45 -7.42 -1.99
C ASP A 422 -8.82 -8.72 -1.47
N TYR A 423 -7.55 -8.74 -1.07
CA TYR A 423 -6.95 -10.00 -0.61
C TYR A 423 -7.36 -10.38 0.82
N LEU A 424 -7.59 -9.40 1.71
CA LEU A 424 -8.18 -9.70 3.02
C LEU A 424 -9.62 -10.22 2.87
N CYS A 425 -10.33 -9.88 1.79
CA CYS A 425 -11.64 -10.43 1.52
C CYS A 425 -11.60 -11.95 1.29
N TYR A 426 -10.50 -12.49 0.77
CA TYR A 426 -10.33 -13.95 0.62
C TYR A 426 -10.20 -14.69 1.94
N VAL A 427 -9.88 -14.03 3.06
CA VAL A 427 -9.98 -14.65 4.39
C VAL A 427 -11.41 -15.13 4.66
N PHE A 428 -12.41 -14.45 4.09
CA PHE A 428 -13.83 -14.80 4.18
C PHE A 428 -14.31 -15.69 3.04
N MET A 429 -13.43 -16.17 2.16
CA MET A 429 -13.78 -17.10 1.07
C MET A 429 -14.43 -18.39 1.61
N PHE A 430 -14.20 -18.72 2.88
CA PHE A 430 -14.91 -19.80 3.53
C PHE A 430 -16.43 -19.65 3.51
N LEU A 431 -16.94 -18.42 3.59
CA LEU A 431 -18.38 -18.15 3.51
C LEU A 431 -18.90 -18.49 2.12
N SER A 432 -18.16 -18.10 1.06
CA SER A 432 -18.50 -18.44 -0.32
C SER A 432 -18.57 -19.96 -0.53
N ILE A 433 -17.49 -20.67 -0.17
CA ILE A 433 -17.37 -22.13 -0.35
C ILE A 433 -18.41 -22.89 0.49
N ALA A 434 -18.65 -22.47 1.73
CA ALA A 434 -19.67 -23.09 2.57
C ALA A 434 -21.06 -22.90 1.96
N THR A 435 -21.37 -21.68 1.48
CA THR A 435 -22.68 -21.36 0.92
C THR A 435 -22.97 -22.18 -0.33
N SER A 436 -22.09 -22.17 -1.33
CA SER A 436 -22.30 -22.88 -2.60
C SER A 436 -22.55 -24.38 -2.36
N ASN A 437 -21.71 -25.01 -1.54
CA ASN A 437 -21.82 -26.44 -1.25
C ASN A 437 -23.04 -26.79 -0.39
N MET A 438 -23.37 -25.98 0.62
CA MET A 438 -24.54 -26.22 1.48
C MET A 438 -25.84 -26.09 0.68
N VAL A 439 -25.96 -25.02 -0.11
CA VAL A 439 -27.12 -24.78 -0.98
C VAL A 439 -27.25 -25.90 -2.02
N ALA A 440 -26.17 -26.21 -2.75
CA ALA A 440 -26.19 -27.27 -3.77
C ALA A 440 -26.54 -28.65 -3.17
N THR A 441 -25.98 -28.99 -1.99
CA THR A 441 -26.25 -30.28 -1.33
C THR A 441 -27.68 -30.37 -0.80
N SER A 442 -28.18 -29.32 -0.15
CA SER A 442 -29.54 -29.29 0.40
C SER A 442 -30.58 -29.27 -0.71
N LEU A 443 -30.31 -28.57 -1.81
CA LEU A 443 -31.13 -28.56 -3.01
C LEU A 443 -31.14 -29.93 -3.70
N ALA A 444 -29.99 -30.61 -3.78
CA ALA A 444 -29.89 -31.99 -4.29
C ALA A 444 -30.68 -33.01 -3.45
N LYS A 445 -30.94 -32.71 -2.17
CA LYS A 445 -31.83 -33.48 -1.28
C LYS A 445 -33.29 -33.02 -1.32
N LYS A 446 -33.62 -32.02 -2.14
CA LYS A 446 -34.95 -31.41 -2.28
C LYS A 446 -35.49 -30.75 -0.99
N ASP A 447 -34.61 -30.31 -0.08
CA ASP A 447 -35.02 -29.66 1.18
C ASP A 447 -34.94 -28.12 1.09
N LYS A 448 -36.00 -27.50 0.56
CA LYS A 448 -36.07 -26.05 0.39
C LYS A 448 -36.06 -25.27 1.71
N ARG A 449 -36.60 -25.83 2.80
CA ARG A 449 -36.62 -25.19 4.12
C ARG A 449 -35.20 -25.11 4.69
N LEU A 450 -34.43 -26.17 4.53
CA LEU A 450 -33.02 -26.19 4.93
C LEU A 450 -32.18 -25.23 4.09
N VAL A 451 -32.40 -25.16 2.78
CA VAL A 451 -31.72 -24.18 1.90
C VAL A 451 -31.99 -22.74 2.38
N GLN A 452 -33.25 -22.40 2.61
CA GLN A 452 -33.68 -21.09 3.13
C GLN A 452 -32.98 -20.73 4.46
N HIS A 453 -32.96 -21.67 5.40
CA HIS A 453 -32.31 -21.49 6.70
C HIS A 453 -30.80 -21.26 6.56
N GLN A 454 -30.12 -22.05 5.72
CA GLN A 454 -28.68 -21.97 5.50
C GLN A 454 -28.26 -20.65 4.85
N ILE A 455 -29.00 -20.19 3.83
CA ILE A 455 -28.76 -18.90 3.17
C ILE A 455 -28.92 -17.75 4.16
N SER A 456 -30.03 -17.72 4.91
CA SER A 456 -30.31 -16.68 5.89
C SER A 456 -29.23 -16.57 6.97
N MET A 457 -28.77 -17.73 7.47
CA MET A 457 -27.69 -17.81 8.45
C MET A 457 -26.38 -17.22 7.89
N LEU A 458 -25.98 -17.64 6.68
CA LEU A 458 -24.70 -17.23 6.09
C LEU A 458 -24.68 -15.74 5.74
N LEU A 459 -25.81 -15.16 5.32
CA LEU A 459 -25.94 -13.71 5.08
C LEU A 459 -25.77 -12.92 6.38
N PHE A 460 -26.32 -13.40 7.50
CA PHE A 460 -26.14 -12.76 8.81
C PHE A 460 -24.67 -12.81 9.27
N VAL A 461 -24.04 -13.99 9.16
CA VAL A 461 -22.61 -14.15 9.50
C VAL A 461 -21.75 -13.24 8.63
N ALA A 462 -22.02 -13.16 7.33
CA ALA A 462 -21.32 -12.26 6.41
C ALA A 462 -21.46 -10.79 6.79
N PHE A 463 -22.67 -10.34 7.13
CA PHE A 463 -22.91 -8.98 7.58
C PHE A 463 -22.14 -8.65 8.88
N ALA A 464 -22.18 -9.56 9.87
CA ALA A 464 -21.46 -9.38 11.13
C ALA A 464 -19.93 -9.35 10.92
N CYS A 465 -19.39 -10.27 10.12
CA CYS A 465 -17.99 -10.26 9.72
C CYS A 465 -17.61 -8.98 8.98
N GLY A 466 -18.48 -8.48 8.10
CA GLY A 466 -18.23 -7.26 7.33
C GLY A 466 -18.25 -6.02 8.21
N LEU A 467 -19.14 -5.94 9.21
CA LEU A 467 -19.10 -4.88 10.22
C LEU A 467 -17.82 -4.95 11.07
N GLY A 468 -17.39 -6.16 11.43
CA GLY A 468 -16.11 -6.39 12.09
C GLY A 468 -14.92 -5.91 11.23
N MET A 469 -14.91 -6.22 9.94
CA MET A 469 -13.86 -5.80 9.01
C MET A 469 -13.86 -4.29 8.74
N PHE A 470 -15.03 -3.66 8.71
CA PHE A 470 -15.14 -2.21 8.71
C PHE A 470 -14.42 -1.62 9.93
N LEU A 471 -14.79 -2.05 11.15
CA LEU A 471 -14.15 -1.56 12.38
C LEU A 471 -12.64 -1.86 12.40
N PHE A 472 -12.25 -3.06 11.99
CA PHE A 472 -10.84 -3.46 11.89
C PHE A 472 -10.05 -2.55 10.95
N THR A 473 -10.57 -2.26 9.76
CA THR A 473 -9.92 -1.38 8.79
C THR A 473 -9.83 0.06 9.30
N ARG A 474 -10.89 0.54 9.97
CA ARG A 474 -10.92 1.89 10.57
C ARG A 474 -9.91 2.04 11.70
N LEU A 475 -9.71 1.00 12.52
CA LEU A 475 -8.86 1.06 13.71
C LEU A 475 -7.40 0.66 13.44
N LEU A 476 -7.19 -0.36 12.61
CA LEU A 476 -5.89 -1.01 12.40
C LEU A 476 -5.38 -0.91 10.97
N GLY A 477 -6.20 -0.43 10.01
CA GLY A 477 -5.86 -0.43 8.59
C GLY A 477 -4.54 0.27 8.28
N THR A 478 -4.30 1.46 8.84
CA THR A 478 -3.05 2.20 8.63
C THR A 478 -1.84 1.45 9.20
N GLN A 479 -1.98 0.78 10.35
CA GLN A 479 -0.88 0.06 10.99
C GLN A 479 -0.49 -1.17 10.17
N ILE A 480 -1.48 -1.93 9.72
CA ILE A 480 -1.27 -3.12 8.90
C ILE A 480 -0.68 -2.72 7.54
N LEU A 481 -1.21 -1.67 6.93
CA LEU A 481 -0.67 -1.11 5.69
C LEU A 481 0.78 -0.67 5.87
N SER A 482 1.12 0.01 6.97
CA SER A 482 2.51 0.42 7.27
C SER A 482 3.44 -0.78 7.43
N ALA A 483 2.97 -1.84 8.10
CA ALA A 483 3.73 -3.08 8.26
C ALA A 483 3.93 -3.81 6.92
N PHE A 484 2.93 -3.80 6.05
CA PHE A 484 2.98 -4.44 4.74
C PHE A 484 3.87 -3.68 3.74
N VAL A 485 3.81 -2.35 3.74
CA VAL A 485 4.58 -1.49 2.80
C VAL A 485 6.07 -1.43 3.15
N GLY A 486 6.42 -1.54 4.44
CA GLY A 486 7.80 -1.50 4.91
C GLY A 486 8.39 -0.08 5.00
N SER A 487 9.51 0.05 5.74
CA SER A 487 10.10 1.36 6.08
C SER A 487 10.70 2.12 4.89
N GLU A 488 11.01 1.45 3.79
CA GLU A 488 11.59 2.10 2.59
C GLU A 488 10.53 2.77 1.71
N ASN A 489 9.25 2.39 1.85
CA ASN A 489 8.16 2.86 0.99
C ASN A 489 7.09 3.67 1.75
N LEU A 490 7.45 4.26 2.91
CA LEU A 490 6.52 5.00 3.77
C LEU A 490 5.78 6.14 3.07
N HIS A 491 6.35 6.69 2.00
CA HIS A 491 5.75 7.74 1.18
C HIS A 491 4.46 7.30 0.45
N LEU A 492 4.23 5.99 0.28
CA LEU A 492 3.00 5.44 -0.33
C LEU A 492 1.81 5.40 0.64
N ILE A 493 2.06 5.42 1.96
CA ILE A 493 1.05 5.18 2.99
C ILE A 493 -0.11 6.17 2.95
N PRO A 494 0.09 7.50 2.78
CA PRO A 494 -1.03 8.44 2.78
C PRO A 494 -2.07 8.15 1.68
N ALA A 495 -1.60 7.90 0.45
CA ALA A 495 -2.45 7.59 -0.70
C ALA A 495 -3.16 6.24 -0.53
N ALA A 496 -2.41 5.19 -0.17
CA ALA A 496 -2.95 3.85 0.05
C ALA A 496 -3.93 3.84 1.24
N ASN A 497 -3.66 4.60 2.31
CA ASN A 497 -4.56 4.70 3.45
C ASN A 497 -5.87 5.41 3.08
N SER A 498 -5.82 6.47 2.27
CA SER A 498 -7.05 7.11 1.76
C SER A 498 -7.95 6.10 1.03
N TYR A 499 -7.34 5.31 0.15
CA TYR A 499 -8.01 4.26 -0.62
C TYR A 499 -8.70 3.22 0.28
N ILE A 500 -7.97 2.60 1.21
CA ILE A 500 -8.53 1.52 2.05
C ILE A 500 -9.60 2.03 3.02
N GLN A 501 -9.47 3.28 3.50
CA GLN A 501 -10.43 3.83 4.46
C GLN A 501 -11.77 4.12 3.78
N ILE A 502 -11.76 4.58 2.54
CA ILE A 502 -12.98 4.77 1.74
C ILE A 502 -13.59 3.41 1.36
N ARG A 503 -12.79 2.47 0.84
CA ARG A 503 -13.27 1.13 0.49
C ARG A 503 -13.80 0.36 1.69
N SER A 504 -13.36 0.66 2.91
CA SER A 504 -13.81 -0.03 4.12
C SER A 504 -15.33 0.03 4.35
N PHE A 505 -16.01 1.08 3.87
CA PHE A 505 -17.46 1.20 3.97
C PHE A 505 -18.20 0.10 3.19
N ALA A 506 -17.57 -0.49 2.17
CA ALA A 506 -18.15 -1.59 1.41
C ALA A 506 -18.08 -2.95 2.12
N TRP A 507 -17.27 -3.13 3.18
CA TRP A 507 -17.06 -4.45 3.81
C TRP A 507 -18.34 -5.23 4.13
N PRO A 508 -19.38 -4.65 4.78
CA PRO A 508 -20.65 -5.34 5.02
C PRO A 508 -21.33 -5.78 3.72
N ALA A 509 -21.38 -4.89 2.72
CA ALA A 509 -22.02 -5.14 1.44
C ALA A 509 -21.26 -6.21 0.63
N VAL A 510 -19.93 -6.14 0.59
CA VAL A 510 -19.07 -7.08 -0.15
C VAL A 510 -19.25 -8.50 0.36
N LEU A 511 -19.23 -8.72 1.68
CA LEU A 511 -19.38 -10.08 2.22
C LEU A 511 -20.81 -10.62 2.05
N VAL A 512 -21.83 -9.77 2.23
CA VAL A 512 -23.23 -10.16 1.98
C VAL A 512 -23.44 -10.50 0.50
N GLY A 513 -22.93 -9.67 -0.40
CA GLY A 513 -22.96 -9.89 -1.84
C GLY A 513 -22.24 -11.18 -2.23
N MET A 514 -21.09 -11.47 -1.62
CA MET A 514 -20.35 -12.72 -1.81
C MET A 514 -21.21 -13.94 -1.44
N VAL A 515 -21.87 -13.94 -0.28
CA VAL A 515 -22.75 -15.05 0.12
C VAL A 515 -23.96 -15.17 -0.80
N ALA A 516 -24.60 -14.06 -1.17
CA ALA A 516 -25.73 -14.08 -2.09
C ALA A 516 -25.34 -14.62 -3.48
N GLN A 517 -24.16 -14.25 -3.97
CA GLN A 517 -23.60 -14.76 -5.23
C GLN A 517 -23.35 -16.25 -5.14
N SER A 518 -22.70 -16.73 -4.08
CA SER A 518 -22.40 -18.14 -3.89
C SER A 518 -23.66 -18.99 -3.67
N ALA A 519 -24.69 -18.43 -3.03
CA ALA A 519 -26.01 -19.06 -2.94
C ALA A 519 -26.63 -19.23 -4.34
N SER A 520 -26.60 -18.17 -5.16
CA SER A 520 -27.11 -18.20 -6.54
C SER A 520 -26.40 -19.25 -7.39
N LEU A 521 -25.07 -19.32 -7.30
CA LEU A 521 -24.27 -20.34 -7.99
C LEU A 521 -24.59 -21.76 -7.48
N GLY A 522 -24.77 -21.94 -6.17
CA GLY A 522 -25.21 -23.22 -5.60
C GLY A 522 -26.59 -23.68 -6.09
N MET A 523 -27.46 -22.73 -6.48
CA MET A 523 -28.75 -23.01 -7.15
C MET A 523 -28.61 -23.22 -8.66
N LYS A 524 -27.38 -23.22 -9.18
CA LYS A 524 -27.05 -23.27 -10.61
C LYS A 524 -27.49 -22.04 -11.41
N ASP A 525 -27.71 -20.89 -10.76
CA ASP A 525 -27.94 -19.60 -11.42
C ASP A 525 -26.64 -18.81 -11.53
N SER A 526 -26.10 -18.72 -12.74
CA SER A 526 -24.95 -17.88 -13.08
C SER A 526 -25.32 -16.60 -13.85
N TRP A 527 -26.58 -16.45 -14.30
CA TRP A 527 -27.01 -15.29 -15.07
C TRP A 527 -27.43 -14.12 -14.20
N GLY A 528 -28.14 -14.40 -13.11
CA GLY A 528 -28.53 -13.40 -12.13
C GLY A 528 -27.32 -12.58 -11.65
N PRO A 529 -26.29 -13.23 -11.07
CA PRO A 529 -25.09 -12.51 -10.63
C PRO A 529 -24.32 -11.81 -11.74
N LEU A 530 -24.29 -12.36 -12.96
CA LEU A 530 -23.59 -11.72 -14.09
C LEU A 530 -24.20 -10.37 -14.44
N LYS A 531 -25.54 -10.30 -14.50
CA LYS A 531 -26.27 -9.07 -14.79
C LYS A 531 -25.99 -8.01 -13.73
N VAL A 532 -25.99 -8.41 -12.45
CA VAL A 532 -25.65 -7.53 -11.33
C VAL A 532 -24.25 -6.98 -11.48
N LEU A 533 -23.28 -7.84 -11.79
CA LEU A 533 -21.89 -7.44 -11.89
C LEU A 533 -21.59 -6.58 -13.12
N ALA A 534 -22.31 -6.78 -14.23
CA ALA A 534 -22.24 -5.90 -15.39
C ALA A 534 -22.72 -4.48 -15.05
N VAL A 535 -23.82 -4.35 -14.31
CA VAL A 535 -24.31 -3.04 -13.84
C VAL A 535 -23.32 -2.41 -12.86
N ALA A 536 -22.79 -3.17 -11.91
CA ALA A 536 -21.79 -2.68 -10.96
C ALA A 536 -20.51 -2.19 -11.67
N SER A 537 -20.03 -2.93 -12.67
CA SER A 537 -18.86 -2.56 -13.48
C SER A 537 -19.10 -1.26 -14.25
N ALA A 538 -20.31 -1.04 -14.77
CA ALA A 538 -20.67 0.22 -15.43
C ALA A 538 -20.70 1.40 -14.45
N VAL A 539 -21.25 1.19 -13.25
CA VAL A 539 -21.25 2.20 -12.17
C VAL A 539 -19.83 2.56 -11.75
N ASN A 540 -18.96 1.56 -11.57
CA ASN A 540 -17.55 1.77 -11.22
C ASN A 540 -16.82 2.54 -12.33
N GLY A 541 -16.84 2.05 -13.57
CA GLY A 541 -16.11 2.70 -14.67
C GLY A 541 -16.57 4.14 -14.96
N PHE A 542 -17.88 4.40 -14.89
CA PHE A 542 -18.38 5.78 -14.97
C PHE A 542 -17.91 6.63 -13.79
N GLY A 543 -17.98 6.07 -12.57
CA GLY A 543 -17.51 6.72 -11.36
C GLY A 543 -16.02 7.05 -11.41
N ASP A 544 -15.17 6.16 -11.92
CA ASP A 544 -13.72 6.38 -12.04
C ASP A 544 -13.43 7.52 -13.01
N ILE A 545 -14.04 7.51 -14.20
CA ILE A 545 -13.84 8.59 -15.17
C ILE A 545 -14.32 9.93 -14.60
N PHE A 546 -15.49 9.96 -13.97
CA PHE A 546 -16.05 11.20 -13.45
C PHE A 546 -15.30 11.73 -12.22
N LEU A 547 -15.06 10.89 -11.20
CA LEU A 547 -14.44 11.33 -9.96
C LEU A 547 -12.93 11.54 -10.11
N CYS A 548 -12.24 10.72 -10.91
CA CYS A 548 -10.79 10.85 -11.09
C CYS A 548 -10.45 11.91 -12.15
N CYS A 549 -11.05 11.83 -13.34
CA CYS A 549 -10.66 12.71 -14.46
C CYS A 549 -11.38 14.06 -14.45
N VAL A 550 -12.67 14.10 -14.08
CA VAL A 550 -13.46 15.36 -14.10
C VAL A 550 -13.36 16.10 -12.77
N CYS A 551 -13.51 15.41 -11.64
CA CYS A 551 -13.47 16.04 -10.32
C CYS A 551 -12.06 16.15 -9.72
N GLY A 552 -11.06 15.46 -10.29
CA GLY A 552 -9.67 15.52 -9.84
C GLY A 552 -9.43 14.87 -8.47
N TYR A 553 -10.25 13.92 -8.04
CA TYR A 553 -10.10 13.24 -6.74
C TYR A 553 -9.07 12.11 -6.73
N GLY A 554 -8.46 11.79 -7.88
CA GLY A 554 -7.41 10.77 -8.00
C GLY A 554 -7.80 9.43 -7.36
N ILE A 555 -6.87 8.81 -6.63
CA ILE A 555 -7.08 7.54 -5.93
C ILE A 555 -8.28 7.54 -4.97
N ALA A 556 -8.63 8.68 -4.36
CA ALA A 556 -9.80 8.77 -3.50
C ALA A 556 -11.11 8.68 -4.31
N GLY A 557 -11.12 9.26 -5.51
CA GLY A 557 -12.24 9.17 -6.46
C GLY A 557 -12.51 7.73 -6.86
N ALA A 558 -11.46 7.00 -7.26
CA ALA A 558 -11.56 5.60 -7.61
C ALA A 558 -12.09 4.76 -6.45
N ALA A 559 -11.58 4.99 -5.23
CA ALA A 559 -12.06 4.29 -4.04
C ALA A 559 -13.57 4.47 -3.79
N TRP A 560 -14.10 5.69 -3.99
CA TRP A 560 -15.54 5.98 -3.87
C TRP A 560 -16.36 5.30 -4.96
N ALA A 561 -15.88 5.31 -6.20
CA ALA A 561 -16.53 4.66 -7.33
C ALA A 561 -16.65 3.15 -7.10
N THR A 562 -15.55 2.48 -6.72
CA THR A 562 -15.61 1.05 -6.45
C THR A 562 -16.46 0.73 -5.23
N MET A 563 -16.37 1.52 -4.14
CA MET A 563 -17.19 1.34 -2.94
C MET A 563 -18.69 1.39 -3.29
N LEU A 564 -19.11 2.41 -4.04
CA LEU A 564 -20.51 2.57 -4.48
C LEU A 564 -20.96 1.39 -5.34
N SER A 565 -20.14 0.98 -6.32
CA SER A 565 -20.47 -0.16 -7.19
C SER A 565 -20.67 -1.46 -6.41
N GLN A 566 -19.85 -1.71 -5.38
CA GLN A 566 -19.95 -2.91 -4.54
C GLN A 566 -21.20 -2.90 -3.66
N VAL A 567 -21.60 -1.73 -3.16
CA VAL A 567 -22.86 -1.58 -2.43
C VAL A 567 -24.07 -1.84 -3.34
N VAL A 568 -24.08 -1.25 -4.54
CA VAL A 568 -25.13 -1.50 -5.56
C VAL A 568 -25.20 -2.99 -5.91
N ALA A 569 -24.05 -3.62 -6.16
CA ALA A 569 -23.97 -5.05 -6.45
C ALA A 569 -24.59 -5.91 -5.34
N ALA A 570 -24.28 -5.61 -4.07
CA ALA A 570 -24.81 -6.37 -2.94
C ALA A 570 -26.34 -6.28 -2.84
N PHE A 571 -26.92 -5.09 -3.01
CA PHE A 571 -28.37 -4.91 -3.00
C PHE A 571 -29.06 -5.65 -4.14
N MET A 572 -28.56 -5.52 -5.37
CA MET A 572 -29.11 -6.22 -6.52
C MET A 572 -28.94 -7.75 -6.42
N MET A 573 -27.85 -8.22 -5.80
CA MET A 573 -27.66 -9.65 -5.50
C MET A 573 -28.71 -10.17 -4.53
N MET A 574 -29.02 -9.42 -3.46
CA MET A 574 -30.10 -9.78 -2.54
C MET A 574 -31.47 -9.79 -3.22
N GLU A 575 -31.73 -8.84 -4.14
CA GLU A 575 -32.96 -8.83 -4.93
C GLU A 575 -33.08 -10.05 -5.85
N THR A 576 -31.98 -10.44 -6.50
CA THR A 576 -31.89 -11.66 -7.34
C THR A 576 -32.20 -12.91 -6.52
N LEU A 577 -31.69 -12.99 -5.30
CA LEU A 577 -31.93 -14.09 -4.38
C LEU A 577 -33.40 -14.14 -3.90
N ASN A 578 -34.00 -12.99 -3.60
CA ASN A 578 -35.42 -12.88 -3.25
C ASN A 578 -36.33 -13.34 -4.41
N LYS A 579 -36.01 -12.93 -5.64
CA LYS A 579 -36.72 -13.39 -6.86
C LYS A 579 -36.62 -14.90 -7.07
N SER A 580 -35.58 -15.53 -6.54
CA SER A 580 -35.39 -16.98 -6.57
C SER A 580 -36.17 -17.74 -5.48
N GLY A 581 -37.00 -17.04 -4.69
CA GLY A 581 -37.91 -17.64 -3.70
C GLY A 581 -37.31 -17.84 -2.31
N PHE A 582 -36.15 -17.25 -2.00
CA PHE A 582 -35.51 -17.35 -0.69
C PHE A 582 -35.48 -15.98 0.00
N SER A 583 -36.06 -15.89 1.20
CA SER A 583 -36.10 -14.65 1.99
C SER A 583 -34.81 -14.40 2.77
N ALA A 584 -34.48 -13.16 3.11
CA ALA A 584 -33.35 -12.86 3.98
C ALA A 584 -33.78 -12.80 5.46
N PHE A 585 -32.92 -13.31 6.36
CA PHE A 585 -32.86 -13.14 7.82
C PHE A 585 -33.43 -14.25 8.74
N SER A 586 -32.51 -14.99 9.38
CA SER A 586 -32.67 -15.79 10.61
C SER A 586 -31.28 -16.09 11.19
N VAL A 587 -31.13 -15.98 12.52
CA VAL A 587 -29.83 -16.09 13.21
C VAL A 587 -29.46 -17.55 13.50
N SER A 588 -28.26 -17.97 13.08
CA SER A 588 -27.56 -19.15 13.60
C SER A 588 -26.04 -18.97 13.42
N ILE A 589 -25.23 -19.60 14.26
CA ILE A 589 -23.76 -19.45 14.27
C ILE A 589 -23.15 -20.81 13.91
N PRO A 590 -22.24 -20.89 12.91
CA PRO A 590 -21.59 -22.15 12.55
C PRO A 590 -20.69 -22.67 13.67
N SER A 591 -20.43 -23.98 13.69
CA SER A 591 -19.58 -24.62 14.71
C SER A 591 -18.10 -24.19 14.56
N THR A 592 -17.41 -24.00 15.68
CA THR A 592 -15.98 -23.57 15.72
C THR A 592 -15.04 -24.53 14.97
N ARG A 593 -15.42 -25.81 14.85
CA ARG A 593 -14.61 -26.84 14.17
C ARG A 593 -14.60 -26.68 12.65
N ASP A 594 -15.69 -26.18 12.06
CA ASP A 594 -15.80 -25.95 10.63
C ASP A 594 -15.06 -24.67 10.23
N PHE A 595 -15.10 -23.64 11.08
CA PHE A 595 -14.39 -22.37 10.87
C PHE A 595 -12.87 -22.57 10.65
N PHE A 596 -12.20 -23.33 11.53
CA PHE A 596 -10.74 -23.54 11.43
C PHE A 596 -10.30 -24.41 10.25
N GLN A 597 -11.15 -25.34 9.78
CA GLN A 597 -10.82 -26.17 8.61
C GLN A 597 -10.84 -25.38 7.31
N ILE A 598 -11.67 -24.33 7.22
CA ILE A 598 -11.79 -23.55 5.99
C ILE A 598 -10.72 -22.45 5.91
N LEU A 599 -10.16 -22.01 7.04
CA LEU A 599 -9.04 -21.05 7.07
C LEU A 599 -7.80 -21.57 6.31
N GLY A 600 -7.54 -22.88 6.33
CA GLY A 600 -6.45 -23.51 5.58
C GLY A 600 -6.61 -23.45 4.05
N ILE A 601 -7.81 -23.15 3.54
CA ILE A 601 -8.08 -22.99 2.10
C ILE A 601 -7.63 -21.61 1.60
N ALA A 602 -7.37 -20.64 2.50
CA ALA A 602 -6.84 -19.32 2.15
C ALA A 602 -5.32 -19.29 1.86
N ALA A 603 -4.63 -20.43 1.99
CA ALA A 603 -3.19 -20.54 1.80
C ALA A 603 -2.65 -20.06 0.43
N PRO A 604 -3.34 -20.23 -0.72
CA PRO A 604 -2.90 -19.65 -2.00
C PRO A 604 -2.83 -18.13 -1.99
N VAL A 605 -3.79 -17.47 -1.33
CA VAL A 605 -3.81 -16.01 -1.22
C VAL A 605 -2.69 -15.52 -0.32
N ALA A 606 -2.48 -16.20 0.81
CA ALA A 606 -1.32 -15.94 1.67
C ALA A 606 0.01 -16.10 0.91
N PHE A 607 0.10 -17.07 -0.01
CA PHE A 607 1.29 -17.27 -0.83
C PHE A 607 1.51 -16.14 -1.84
N TYR A 608 0.48 -15.67 -2.55
CA TYR A 608 0.60 -14.53 -3.46
C TYR A 608 0.95 -13.23 -2.74
N SER A 609 0.42 -13.03 -1.52
CA SER A 609 0.81 -11.92 -0.64
C SER A 609 2.27 -12.02 -0.21
N LEU A 610 2.74 -13.23 0.14
CA LEU A 610 4.15 -13.47 0.49
C LEU A 610 5.07 -13.26 -0.72
N LEU A 611 4.66 -13.68 -1.91
CA LEU A 611 5.38 -13.44 -3.17
C LEU A 611 5.53 -11.93 -3.44
N THR A 612 4.45 -11.17 -3.23
CA THR A 612 4.44 -9.71 -3.38
C THR A 612 5.31 -9.03 -2.33
N TYR A 613 5.23 -9.46 -1.07
CA TYR A 613 6.12 -8.98 -0.01
C TYR A 613 7.60 -9.27 -0.32
N SER A 614 7.92 -10.46 -0.82
CA SER A 614 9.28 -10.80 -1.27
C SER A 614 9.75 -9.92 -2.42
N ALA A 615 8.87 -9.52 -3.34
CA ALA A 615 9.23 -8.56 -4.39
C ALA A 615 9.46 -7.14 -3.82
N THR A 616 8.72 -6.73 -2.78
CA THR A 616 8.88 -5.40 -2.13
C THR A 616 10.25 -5.17 -1.49
N SER A 617 10.97 -6.23 -1.14
CA SER A 617 12.33 -6.13 -0.59
C SER A 617 13.43 -6.07 -1.66
N MET A 618 13.09 -6.10 -2.96
CA MET A 618 14.05 -6.21 -4.08
C MET A 618 14.21 -4.91 -4.91
N GLY A 619 13.75 -3.77 -4.38
CA GLY A 619 13.89 -2.45 -5.01
C GLY A 619 12.79 -2.09 -6.01
N THR A 620 12.65 -0.80 -6.29
CA THR A 620 11.48 -0.20 -6.96
C THR A 620 11.21 -0.72 -8.38
N ILE A 621 12.26 -0.97 -9.18
CA ILE A 621 12.14 -1.48 -10.56
C ILE A 621 11.59 -2.91 -10.55
N THR A 622 12.12 -3.75 -9.66
CA THR A 622 11.69 -5.14 -9.47
C THR A 622 10.23 -5.22 -9.02
N ILE A 623 9.84 -4.31 -8.11
CA ILE A 623 8.45 -4.20 -7.64
C ILE A 623 7.53 -3.84 -8.79
N ALA A 624 7.88 -2.84 -9.60
CA ALA A 624 7.07 -2.43 -10.74
C ALA A 624 6.86 -3.58 -11.74
N ALA A 625 7.92 -4.32 -12.08
CA ALA A 625 7.84 -5.47 -12.96
C ALA A 625 6.98 -6.60 -12.37
N HIS A 626 7.17 -6.90 -11.07
CA HIS A 626 6.36 -7.88 -10.35
C HIS A 626 4.87 -7.49 -10.34
N GLN A 627 4.54 -6.22 -10.09
CA GLN A 627 3.16 -5.75 -10.02
C GLN A 627 2.44 -5.93 -11.36
N VAL A 628 3.09 -5.60 -12.48
CA VAL A 628 2.51 -5.86 -13.80
C VAL A 628 2.26 -7.36 -13.99
N MET A 629 3.29 -8.18 -13.76
CA MET A 629 3.21 -9.61 -14.03
C MET A 629 2.20 -10.32 -13.10
N ILE A 630 2.12 -9.97 -11.81
CA ILE A 630 1.18 -10.57 -10.87
C ILE A 630 -0.26 -10.14 -11.17
N ASN A 631 -0.50 -8.90 -11.61
CA ASN A 631 -1.84 -8.45 -11.98
C ASN A 631 -2.35 -9.18 -13.23
N VAL A 632 -1.52 -9.30 -14.26
CA VAL A 632 -1.88 -10.09 -15.47
C VAL A 632 -2.03 -11.57 -15.11
N PHE A 633 -1.19 -12.11 -14.22
CA PHE A 633 -1.32 -13.48 -13.72
C PHE A 633 -2.67 -13.70 -13.04
N CYS A 634 -3.04 -12.85 -12.08
CA CYS A 634 -4.32 -12.93 -11.37
C CYS A 634 -5.52 -12.79 -12.31
N MET A 635 -5.43 -11.96 -13.34
CA MET A 635 -6.45 -11.85 -14.39
C MET A 635 -6.59 -13.16 -15.19
N CYS A 636 -5.49 -13.86 -15.44
CA CYS A 636 -5.48 -15.14 -16.15
C CYS A 636 -5.96 -16.32 -15.29
N THR A 637 -5.62 -16.37 -14.00
CA THR A 637 -6.00 -17.50 -13.12
C THR A 637 -7.50 -17.61 -12.86
N VAL A 638 -8.20 -16.48 -12.94
CA VAL A 638 -9.65 -16.34 -12.82
C VAL A 638 -10.44 -17.27 -13.73
N PHE A 639 -9.93 -17.56 -14.92
CA PHE A 639 -10.60 -18.46 -15.87
C PHE A 639 -10.65 -19.93 -15.42
N GLY A 640 -9.87 -20.32 -14.40
CA GLY A 640 -10.00 -21.65 -13.78
C GLY A 640 -11.18 -21.75 -12.82
N GLU A 641 -11.64 -20.63 -12.27
CA GLU A 641 -12.66 -20.61 -11.24
C GLU A 641 -14.06 -21.07 -11.72
N PRO A 642 -14.53 -20.75 -12.93
CA PRO A 642 -15.77 -21.33 -13.48
C PRO A 642 -15.78 -22.86 -13.47
N LEU A 643 -14.62 -23.50 -13.66
CA LEU A 643 -14.51 -24.97 -13.61
C LEU A 643 -14.66 -25.48 -12.18
N SER A 644 -14.04 -24.81 -11.21
CA SER A 644 -14.21 -25.06 -9.77
C SER A 644 -15.67 -24.90 -9.35
N GLN A 645 -16.32 -23.81 -9.76
CA GLN A 645 -17.73 -23.52 -9.45
C GLN A 645 -18.68 -24.53 -10.11
N THR A 646 -18.38 -24.97 -11.33
CA THR A 646 -19.14 -26.04 -11.98
C THR A 646 -19.05 -27.34 -11.17
N ALA A 647 -17.86 -27.70 -10.68
CA ALA A 647 -17.73 -28.85 -9.78
C ALA A 647 -18.56 -28.67 -8.51
N GLN A 648 -18.46 -27.52 -7.83
CA GLN A 648 -19.19 -27.25 -6.59
C GLN A 648 -20.72 -27.23 -6.77
N SER A 649 -21.23 -26.85 -7.94
CA SER A 649 -22.66 -26.72 -8.19
C SER A 649 -23.31 -28.03 -8.66
N PHE A 650 -22.60 -28.83 -9.46
CA PHE A 650 -23.15 -30.05 -10.08
C PHE A 650 -22.71 -31.35 -9.41
N MET A 651 -21.50 -31.41 -8.86
CA MET A 651 -20.95 -32.64 -8.26
C MET A 651 -21.71 -33.09 -6.99
N PRO A 652 -22.23 -32.21 -6.11
CA PRO A 652 -22.97 -32.65 -4.92
C PRO A 652 -24.22 -33.48 -5.26
N GLU A 653 -24.93 -33.15 -6.34
CA GLU A 653 -26.08 -33.93 -6.81
C GLU A 653 -25.67 -35.34 -7.24
N LEU A 654 -24.55 -35.45 -7.97
CA LEU A 654 -24.02 -36.73 -8.45
C LEU A 654 -23.42 -37.59 -7.34
N MET A 655 -22.95 -36.97 -6.25
CA MET A 655 -22.29 -37.66 -5.14
C MET A 655 -23.21 -38.00 -3.97
N HIS A 656 -24.12 -37.09 -3.62
CA HIS A 656 -24.91 -37.12 -2.38
C HIS A 656 -26.41 -36.90 -2.62
N GLY A 657 -26.83 -36.60 -3.84
CA GLY A 657 -28.22 -36.32 -4.20
C GLY A 657 -29.07 -37.58 -4.38
N VAL A 658 -30.37 -37.37 -4.57
CA VAL A 658 -31.34 -38.45 -4.82
C VAL A 658 -31.00 -39.22 -6.11
N ASN A 659 -30.46 -38.53 -7.12
CA ASN A 659 -30.02 -39.09 -8.41
C ASN A 659 -28.51 -39.42 -8.44
N ARG A 660 -27.95 -39.90 -7.33
CA ARG A 660 -26.52 -40.19 -7.17
C ARG A 660 -25.98 -41.10 -8.29
N SER A 661 -24.87 -40.70 -8.92
CA SER A 661 -24.13 -41.50 -9.89
C SER A 661 -22.64 -41.15 -9.86
N LEU A 662 -21.82 -42.03 -9.27
CA LEU A 662 -20.36 -41.84 -9.20
C LEU A 662 -19.70 -41.95 -10.58
N GLU A 663 -20.29 -42.68 -11.51
CA GLU A 663 -19.81 -42.74 -12.90
C GLU A 663 -19.94 -41.38 -13.58
N LYS A 664 -21.14 -40.76 -13.50
CA LYS A 664 -21.36 -39.40 -14.01
C LYS A 664 -20.48 -38.37 -13.30
N ALA A 665 -20.22 -38.53 -12.01
CA ALA A 665 -19.29 -37.68 -11.25
C ALA A 665 -17.84 -37.77 -11.79
N ARG A 666 -17.34 -38.97 -12.11
CA ARG A 666 -16.01 -39.15 -12.74
C ARG A 666 -15.97 -38.57 -14.15
N MET A 667 -17.02 -38.75 -14.93
CA MET A 667 -17.12 -38.16 -16.27
C MET A 667 -17.11 -36.63 -16.23
N LEU A 668 -17.82 -36.04 -15.27
CA LEU A 668 -17.78 -34.60 -15.02
C LEU A 668 -16.37 -34.15 -14.64
N LEU A 669 -15.72 -34.80 -13.66
CA LEU A 669 -14.34 -34.49 -13.27
C LEU A 669 -13.37 -34.56 -14.46
N LYS A 670 -13.43 -35.64 -15.25
CA LYS A 670 -12.57 -35.79 -16.43
C LYS A 670 -12.78 -34.66 -17.43
N SER A 671 -14.03 -34.28 -17.68
CA SER A 671 -14.37 -33.18 -18.58
C SER A 671 -13.81 -31.85 -18.08
N LEU A 672 -13.99 -31.55 -16.79
CA LEU A 672 -13.47 -30.31 -16.17
C LEU A 672 -11.94 -30.24 -16.24
N VAL A 673 -11.22 -31.34 -15.96
CA VAL A 673 -9.76 -31.38 -16.05
C VAL A 673 -9.26 -31.21 -17.48
N VAL A 674 -9.93 -31.82 -18.47
CA VAL A 674 -9.55 -31.67 -19.90
C VAL A 674 -9.79 -30.23 -20.37
N ILE A 675 -10.95 -29.65 -20.03
CA ILE A 675 -11.25 -28.25 -20.32
C ILE A 675 -10.23 -27.34 -19.63
N GLY A 676 -9.88 -27.63 -18.38
CA GLY A 676 -8.86 -26.91 -17.63
C GLY A 676 -7.47 -26.99 -18.26
N ALA A 677 -7.08 -28.15 -18.80
CA ALA A 677 -5.77 -28.32 -19.43
C ALA A 677 -5.67 -27.55 -20.76
N ILE A 678 -6.71 -27.63 -21.59
CA ILE A 678 -6.78 -26.88 -22.85
C ILE A 678 -6.84 -25.37 -22.56
N GLY A 679 -7.76 -24.97 -21.67
CA GLY A 679 -7.91 -23.58 -21.27
C GLY A 679 -6.63 -23.01 -20.66
N GLY A 680 -5.97 -23.75 -19.77
CA GLY A 680 -4.70 -23.37 -19.18
C GLY A 680 -3.60 -23.16 -20.20
N LEU A 681 -3.46 -24.05 -21.19
CA LEU A 681 -2.49 -23.87 -22.27
C LEU A 681 -2.79 -22.61 -23.10
N THR A 682 -4.06 -22.40 -23.48
CA THR A 682 -4.48 -21.23 -24.25
C THR A 682 -4.27 -19.92 -23.47
N ILE A 683 -4.73 -19.87 -22.22
CA ILE A 683 -4.59 -18.70 -21.34
C ILE A 683 -3.13 -18.43 -21.02
N GLY A 684 -2.34 -19.48 -20.75
CA GLY A 684 -0.90 -19.35 -20.55
C GLY A 684 -0.22 -18.73 -21.77
N ALA A 685 -0.54 -19.19 -22.98
CA ALA A 685 -0.01 -18.63 -24.22
C ALA A 685 -0.41 -17.15 -24.40
N VAL A 686 -1.72 -16.85 -24.35
CA VAL A 686 -2.23 -15.48 -24.54
C VAL A 686 -1.70 -14.53 -23.46
N GLY A 687 -1.80 -14.91 -22.19
CA GLY A 687 -1.34 -14.14 -21.04
C GLY A 687 0.16 -13.86 -21.05
N THR A 688 0.96 -14.74 -21.68
CA THR A 688 2.41 -14.52 -21.86
C THR A 688 2.69 -13.64 -23.08
N CYS A 689 1.93 -13.80 -24.17
CA CYS A 689 2.10 -13.02 -25.40
C CYS A 689 1.82 -11.52 -25.20
N ILE A 690 0.85 -11.15 -24.36
CA ILE A 690 0.50 -9.74 -24.12
C ILE A 690 1.67 -8.92 -23.53
N PRO A 691 2.24 -9.27 -22.35
CA PRO A 691 3.39 -8.56 -21.79
C PRO A 691 4.67 -8.76 -22.60
N TRP A 692 4.76 -9.80 -23.43
CA TRP A 692 5.89 -10.01 -24.32
C TRP A 692 5.87 -9.07 -25.54
N LEU A 693 4.76 -9.03 -26.28
CA LEU A 693 4.63 -8.30 -27.56
C LEU A 693 4.16 -6.84 -27.37
N PHE A 694 3.40 -6.59 -26.31
CA PHE A 694 2.77 -5.29 -26.03
C PHE A 694 3.13 -4.75 -24.62
N PRO A 695 4.41 -4.74 -24.20
CA PRO A 695 4.79 -4.32 -22.85
C PRO A 695 4.47 -2.85 -22.55
N TYR A 696 4.40 -2.01 -23.59
CA TYR A 696 4.06 -0.59 -23.51
C TYR A 696 2.62 -0.30 -23.10
N LEU A 697 1.74 -1.31 -23.10
CA LEU A 697 0.41 -1.21 -22.51
C LEU A 697 0.48 -1.01 -20.98
N PHE A 698 1.55 -1.46 -20.35
CA PHE A 698 1.71 -1.44 -18.89
C PHE A 698 2.74 -0.41 -18.42
N THR A 699 3.83 -0.21 -19.17
CA THR A 699 4.87 0.75 -18.79
C THR A 699 5.71 1.17 -19.99
N THR A 700 6.18 2.43 -19.99
CA THR A 700 7.13 2.96 -20.98
C THR A 700 8.60 2.82 -20.52
N ASP A 701 8.86 2.31 -19.31
CA ASP A 701 10.21 2.15 -18.77
C ASP A 701 10.87 0.86 -19.26
N ASN A 702 11.87 1.00 -20.14
CA ASN A 702 12.59 -0.13 -20.72
C ASN A 702 13.30 -1.03 -19.69
N VAL A 703 13.68 -0.49 -18.52
CA VAL A 703 14.34 -1.28 -17.49
C VAL A 703 13.33 -2.18 -16.78
N VAL A 704 12.12 -1.68 -16.53
CA VAL A 704 11.00 -2.48 -15.98
C VAL A 704 10.57 -3.56 -16.98
N ILE A 705 10.49 -3.23 -18.27
CA ILE A 705 10.18 -4.21 -19.33
C ILE A 705 11.21 -5.33 -19.36
N GLY A 706 12.50 -4.99 -19.24
CA GLY A 706 13.57 -5.98 -19.17
C GLY A 706 13.43 -6.96 -18.01
N GLU A 707 12.98 -6.50 -16.83
CA GLU A 707 12.69 -7.38 -15.69
C GLU A 707 11.44 -8.24 -15.91
N MET A 708 10.38 -7.71 -16.54
CA MET A 708 9.18 -8.47 -16.89
C MET A 708 9.50 -9.66 -17.82
N HIS A 709 10.36 -9.44 -18.82
CA HIS A 709 10.71 -10.50 -19.78
C HIS A 709 11.48 -11.67 -19.15
N LYS A 710 12.20 -11.44 -18.04
CA LYS A 710 12.93 -12.51 -17.33
C LYS A 710 12.00 -13.53 -16.66
N VAL A 711 10.73 -13.18 -16.42
CA VAL A 711 9.78 -14.05 -15.70
C VAL A 711 8.74 -14.72 -16.61
N LEU A 712 8.75 -14.48 -17.92
CA LEU A 712 7.72 -15.00 -18.83
C LEU A 712 7.63 -16.53 -18.84
N LEU A 713 8.76 -17.24 -18.78
CA LEU A 713 8.77 -18.70 -18.76
C LEU A 713 8.16 -19.30 -17.49
N PRO A 714 8.62 -18.95 -16.27
CA PRO A 714 7.96 -19.46 -15.06
C PRO A 714 6.50 -18.98 -14.93
N TYR A 715 6.18 -17.78 -15.43
CA TYR A 715 4.79 -17.30 -15.54
C TYR A 715 3.91 -18.23 -16.39
N PHE A 716 4.36 -18.60 -17.60
CA PHE A 716 3.64 -19.52 -18.49
C PHE A 716 3.41 -20.89 -17.84
N ILE A 717 4.46 -21.47 -17.25
CA ILE A 717 4.42 -22.81 -16.63
C ILE A 717 3.49 -22.83 -15.40
N ALA A 718 3.43 -21.74 -14.64
CA ALA A 718 2.50 -21.61 -13.52
C ALA A 718 1.05 -21.47 -14.01
N LEU A 719 0.80 -20.66 -15.05
CA LEU A 719 -0.55 -20.47 -15.57
C LEU A 719 -1.13 -21.74 -16.22
N MET A 720 -0.33 -22.47 -17.00
CA MET A 720 -0.87 -23.58 -17.79
C MET A 720 -1.53 -24.68 -16.96
N VAL A 721 -1.08 -24.89 -15.73
CA VAL A 721 -1.63 -25.92 -14.83
C VAL A 721 -2.81 -25.40 -13.99
N THR A 722 -2.93 -24.08 -13.82
CA THR A 722 -3.82 -23.47 -12.83
C THR A 722 -5.30 -23.82 -13.04
N PRO A 723 -5.89 -23.74 -14.25
CA PRO A 723 -7.30 -24.08 -14.43
C PRO A 723 -7.64 -25.56 -14.15
N SER A 724 -6.71 -26.47 -14.45
CA SER A 724 -6.84 -27.88 -14.08
C SER A 724 -6.78 -28.07 -12.57
N THR A 725 -5.88 -27.36 -11.88
CA THR A 725 -5.82 -27.35 -10.41
C THR A 725 -7.13 -26.90 -9.80
N HIS A 726 -7.73 -25.80 -10.29
CA HIS A 726 -9.03 -25.32 -9.80
C HIS A 726 -10.15 -26.34 -10.02
N SER A 727 -10.14 -27.08 -11.14
CA SER A 727 -11.12 -28.15 -11.40
C SER A 727 -11.03 -29.28 -10.36
N LEU A 728 -9.81 -29.69 -10.00
CA LEU A 728 -9.55 -30.73 -9.01
C LEU A 728 -9.95 -30.25 -7.60
N GLU A 729 -9.55 -29.05 -7.22
CA GLU A 729 -9.86 -28.46 -5.92
C GLU A 729 -11.37 -28.22 -5.75
N GLY A 730 -12.05 -27.70 -6.78
CA GLY A 730 -13.50 -27.56 -6.79
C GLY A 730 -14.23 -28.89 -6.62
N THR A 731 -13.69 -29.97 -7.18
CA THR A 731 -14.22 -31.32 -6.98
C THR A 731 -14.01 -31.81 -5.56
N LEU A 732 -12.82 -31.61 -4.97
CA LEU A 732 -12.54 -31.95 -3.57
C LEU A 732 -13.44 -31.15 -2.60
N LEU A 733 -13.70 -29.87 -2.91
CA LEU A 733 -14.63 -29.02 -2.17
C LEU A 733 -16.06 -29.57 -2.23
N ALA A 734 -16.54 -29.92 -3.42
CA ALA A 734 -17.86 -30.50 -3.61
C ALA A 734 -18.02 -31.85 -2.88
N GLY A 735 -16.93 -32.62 -2.82
CA GLY A 735 -16.81 -33.85 -2.03
C GLY A 735 -16.69 -33.70 -0.54
N ARG A 736 -16.52 -32.46 -0.06
CA ARG A 736 -16.29 -32.12 1.34
C ARG A 736 -15.02 -32.77 1.93
N ASP A 737 -14.00 -33.03 1.10
CA ASP A 737 -12.68 -33.51 1.58
C ASP A 737 -11.82 -32.36 2.11
N LEU A 738 -12.41 -31.53 2.98
CA LEU A 738 -11.85 -30.26 3.46
C LEU A 738 -10.58 -30.46 4.30
N ARG A 739 -10.46 -31.61 4.98
CA ARG A 739 -9.27 -31.93 5.78
C ARG A 739 -8.04 -32.16 4.89
N PHE A 740 -8.19 -32.97 3.85
CA PHE A 740 -7.10 -33.18 2.90
C PHE A 740 -6.72 -31.86 2.23
N LEU A 741 -7.73 -31.11 1.77
CA LEU A 741 -7.51 -29.84 1.09
C LEU A 741 -6.78 -28.84 1.99
N SER A 742 -7.26 -28.64 3.23
CA SER A 742 -6.60 -27.75 4.20
C SER A 742 -5.17 -28.16 4.51
N LEU A 743 -4.91 -29.45 4.74
CA LEU A 743 -3.58 -29.94 5.11
C LEU A 743 -2.60 -29.83 3.93
N SER A 744 -3.01 -30.26 2.75
CA SER A 744 -2.19 -30.18 1.53
C SER A 744 -1.88 -28.74 1.15
N MET A 745 -2.85 -27.83 1.22
CA MET A 745 -2.65 -26.40 0.96
C MET A 745 -1.71 -25.75 1.96
N SER A 746 -1.84 -26.07 3.25
CA SER A 746 -0.95 -25.56 4.30
C SER A 746 0.48 -26.08 4.10
N ALA A 747 0.64 -27.36 3.75
CA ALA A 747 1.95 -27.93 3.45
C ALA A 747 2.60 -27.28 2.23
N CYS A 748 1.84 -27.10 1.13
CA CYS A 748 2.31 -26.39 -0.06
C CYS A 748 2.75 -24.96 0.28
N PHE A 749 1.97 -24.22 1.07
CA PHE A 749 2.31 -22.87 1.50
C PHE A 749 3.60 -22.84 2.34
N CYS A 750 3.73 -23.71 3.34
CA CYS A 750 4.93 -23.77 4.17
C CYS A 750 6.18 -24.09 3.35
N VAL A 751 6.11 -25.11 2.48
CA VAL A 751 7.25 -25.52 1.63
C VAL A 751 7.61 -24.41 0.64
N ALA A 752 6.62 -23.85 -0.05
CA ALA A 752 6.86 -22.80 -1.02
C ALA A 752 7.35 -21.49 -0.36
N GLY A 753 6.85 -21.17 0.84
CA GLY A 753 7.34 -20.02 1.63
C GLY A 753 8.79 -20.18 2.07
N LEU A 754 9.20 -21.39 2.49
CA LEU A 754 10.60 -21.71 2.78
C LEU A 754 11.48 -21.59 1.53
N LEU A 755 11.03 -22.13 0.40
CA LEU A 755 11.72 -22.01 -0.89
C LEU A 755 11.88 -20.54 -1.30
N LEU A 756 10.81 -19.75 -1.17
CA LEU A 756 10.82 -18.33 -1.48
C LEU A 756 11.79 -17.56 -0.58
N SER A 757 11.81 -17.86 0.73
CA SER A 757 12.80 -17.29 1.65
C SER A 757 14.24 -17.64 1.26
N LEU A 758 14.50 -18.90 0.89
CA LEU A 758 15.82 -19.35 0.45
C LEU A 758 16.26 -18.63 -0.83
N VAL A 759 15.36 -18.55 -1.81
CA VAL A 759 15.56 -17.84 -3.08
C VAL A 759 15.90 -16.36 -2.85
N CYS A 760 15.15 -15.69 -1.97
CA CYS A 760 15.40 -14.29 -1.62
C CYS A 760 16.77 -14.13 -0.95
N SER A 761 17.12 -15.00 0.00
CA SER A 761 18.40 -14.94 0.73
C SER A 761 19.63 -15.20 -0.14
N LYS A 762 19.48 -15.96 -1.23
CA LYS A 762 20.57 -16.34 -2.14
C LYS A 762 20.73 -15.41 -3.34
N GLY A 763 19.89 -14.38 -3.47
CA GLY A 763 20.01 -13.36 -4.52
C GLY A 763 19.56 -13.82 -5.91
N PHE A 764 18.67 -14.82 -6.01
CA PHE A 764 18.13 -15.30 -7.30
C PHE A 764 17.15 -14.31 -7.97
N GLY A 765 16.87 -13.18 -7.32
CA GLY A 765 16.05 -12.09 -7.84
C GLY A 765 14.60 -12.49 -8.13
N LEU A 766 13.95 -11.69 -8.97
CA LEU A 766 12.56 -11.88 -9.35
C LEU A 766 12.27 -13.24 -10.03
N PRO A 767 13.10 -13.75 -10.98
CA PRO A 767 12.86 -15.05 -11.60
C PRO A 767 12.79 -16.20 -10.60
N GLY A 768 13.64 -16.18 -9.56
CA GLY A 768 13.60 -17.19 -8.52
C GLY A 768 12.27 -17.20 -7.75
N CYS A 769 11.68 -16.02 -7.50
CA CYS A 769 10.38 -15.90 -6.84
C CYS A 769 9.27 -16.55 -7.68
N TRP A 770 9.30 -16.32 -8.99
CA TRP A 770 8.34 -16.90 -9.93
C TRP A 770 8.52 -18.43 -10.10
N TRP A 771 9.75 -18.95 -9.99
CA TRP A 771 9.97 -20.40 -9.94
C TRP A 771 9.44 -21.04 -8.64
N ALA A 772 9.48 -20.33 -7.51
CA ALA A 772 8.81 -20.80 -6.29
C ALA A 772 7.29 -20.90 -6.50
N LEU A 773 6.69 -19.97 -7.24
CA LEU A 773 5.28 -20.03 -7.64
C LEU A 773 4.98 -21.22 -8.56
N VAL A 774 5.86 -21.54 -9.52
CA VAL A 774 5.71 -22.77 -10.33
C VAL A 774 5.66 -24.01 -9.44
N GLY A 775 6.62 -24.15 -8.52
CA GLY A 775 6.64 -25.26 -7.57
C GLY A 775 5.36 -25.36 -6.74
N PHE A 776 4.85 -24.21 -6.28
CA PHE A 776 3.58 -24.14 -5.54
C PHE A 776 2.38 -24.63 -6.36
N GLN A 777 2.21 -24.17 -7.62
CA GLN A 777 1.06 -24.56 -8.44
C GLN A 777 1.09 -26.04 -8.85
N TRP A 778 2.26 -26.55 -9.22
CA TRP A 778 2.40 -27.95 -9.63
C TRP A 778 2.28 -28.93 -8.47
N ALA A 779 2.72 -28.55 -7.27
CA ALA A 779 2.48 -29.34 -6.06
C ALA A 779 0.97 -29.45 -5.75
N ARG A 780 0.23 -28.33 -5.82
CA ARG A 780 -1.23 -28.31 -5.64
C ARG A 780 -1.93 -29.23 -6.64
N PHE A 781 -1.60 -29.09 -7.92
CA PHE A 781 -2.14 -29.94 -8.99
C PHE A 781 -1.90 -31.43 -8.70
N SER A 782 -0.65 -31.80 -8.42
CA SER A 782 -0.23 -33.20 -8.28
C SER A 782 -0.89 -33.86 -7.07
N LEU A 783 -0.94 -33.17 -5.93
CA LEU A 783 -1.56 -33.67 -4.71
C LEU A 783 -3.09 -33.83 -4.89
N ALA A 784 -3.76 -32.85 -5.48
CA ALA A 784 -5.20 -32.92 -5.70
C ALA A 784 -5.57 -34.03 -6.70
N LEU A 785 -4.81 -34.17 -7.78
CA LEU A 785 -5.00 -35.23 -8.77
C LEU A 785 -4.78 -36.61 -8.15
N GLN A 786 -3.68 -36.80 -7.42
CA GLN A 786 -3.38 -38.05 -6.73
C GLN A 786 -4.48 -38.43 -5.74
N ARG A 787 -5.02 -37.45 -4.98
CA ARG A 787 -6.10 -37.70 -4.02
C ARG A 787 -7.37 -38.20 -4.71
N LEU A 788 -7.79 -37.55 -5.78
CA LEU A 788 -9.02 -37.89 -6.51
C LEU A 788 -8.92 -39.22 -7.26
N LEU A 789 -7.72 -39.60 -7.72
CA LEU A 789 -7.47 -40.88 -8.40
C LEU A 789 -7.18 -42.05 -7.43
N SER A 790 -6.91 -41.77 -6.16
CA SER A 790 -6.54 -42.81 -5.19
C SER A 790 -7.69 -43.77 -4.87
N HIS A 791 -7.36 -45.00 -4.47
CA HIS A 791 -8.32 -45.98 -3.94
C HIS A 791 -9.06 -45.52 -2.67
N ARG A 792 -8.49 -44.55 -1.94
CA ARG A 792 -9.14 -43.89 -0.78
C ARG A 792 -9.82 -42.58 -1.17
N GLY A 793 -9.98 -42.34 -2.47
CA GLY A 793 -10.57 -41.14 -3.04
C GLY A 793 -12.09 -41.20 -2.97
N MET A 794 -12.70 -40.05 -2.75
CA MET A 794 -14.16 -39.83 -2.68
C MET A 794 -14.94 -40.29 -3.92
N LEU A 795 -14.28 -40.43 -5.08
CA LEU A 795 -14.89 -40.91 -6.31
C LEU A 795 -14.58 -42.39 -6.61
N PHE A 796 -13.93 -43.13 -5.70
CA PHE A 796 -13.62 -44.55 -5.91
C PHE A 796 -14.88 -45.43 -5.88
N SER A 797 -14.93 -46.47 -6.72
CA SER A 797 -15.91 -47.56 -6.68
C SER A 797 -15.26 -48.83 -7.20
N GLU A 798 -15.42 -49.92 -6.46
CA GLU A 798 -14.83 -51.24 -6.74
C GLU A 798 -15.37 -51.85 -8.04
N GLU A 799 -16.69 -51.70 -8.30
CA GLU A 799 -17.38 -52.17 -9.50
C GLU A 799 -16.82 -51.55 -10.79
N TYR A 800 -16.45 -50.27 -10.76
CA TYR A 800 -15.89 -49.58 -11.93
C TYR A 800 -14.49 -50.11 -12.31
N TYR A 801 -13.63 -50.40 -11.33
CA TYR A 801 -12.29 -50.93 -11.59
C TYR A 801 -12.36 -52.37 -12.11
N GLN A 802 -13.28 -53.18 -11.58
CA GLN A 802 -13.59 -54.51 -12.11
C GLN A 802 -14.05 -54.42 -13.59
N HIS A 803 -14.95 -53.49 -13.91
CA HIS A 803 -15.43 -53.29 -15.29
C HIS A 803 -14.32 -52.81 -16.25
N GLN A 804 -13.43 -51.90 -15.82
CA GLN A 804 -12.27 -51.48 -16.63
C GLN A 804 -11.25 -52.62 -16.81
N LEU A 805 -11.00 -53.43 -15.79
CA LEU A 805 -10.13 -54.60 -15.88
C LEU A 805 -10.69 -55.64 -16.85
N VAL A 806 -12.02 -55.81 -16.91
CA VAL A 806 -12.67 -56.68 -17.90
C VAL A 806 -12.55 -56.07 -19.30
N LYS A 807 -12.73 -54.76 -19.45
CA LYS A 807 -12.61 -54.03 -20.73
C LYS A 807 -11.18 -53.93 -21.27
N LEU A 808 -10.17 -54.08 -20.41
CA LEU A 808 -8.74 -54.17 -20.78
C LEU A 808 -8.30 -55.61 -21.07
N LYS A 809 -9.08 -56.60 -20.63
CA LYS A 809 -8.87 -58.04 -20.90
C LYS A 809 -9.62 -58.54 -22.14
N THR A 810 -10.53 -57.73 -22.68
CA THR A 810 -11.24 -57.93 -23.95
C THR A 810 -10.68 -56.96 -24.97
#